data_AF-A0AAW6I4X8-F1
#
_entry.id   AF-A0AAW6I4X8-F1
#
_cell.length_a   1.000
_cell.length_b   1.000
_cell.length_c   1.000
_cell.angle_alpha   90.00
_cell.angle_beta   90.00
_cell.angle_gamma   90.00
#
_symmetry.space_group_name_H-M   'P 1'
#
loop_
_entity.id
_entity.type
_entity.pdbx_description
1 polymer ?
#
loop_
_entity_poly.entity_id
_entity_poly.type
_entity_poly.pdbx_seq_one_letter_code
_entity_poly.pdbx_strand_id
1 'polypeptide(L)'
;MKLRNIISIVTAGLFMMSSCTDEELIDSSTPDSGLSISLTTKGVMTKAAADGYTHSTPDEIKINTCVIAFFDVNTNERVGFSYNTFEAASGNLEDGRAYYSVSNILVKGGTYNMLVLANSSLSQEAIQAANTYSAFKALKETLQDQGAATFDAANLVKFGEKEVTINKGEANEIQVELTQLAARIDLSFKVNVPAEEVGTPVVEEKWTMDALKELVTTKNPITYKPGSSEPGECKMHSHTGKWLYVPNNTKTTTITKKSWLFVINKVTVSNVVLRSGAFMSTSETAENANDTKKYLVKDFEVASSGSTTTLPFYTYEKTYNPQANPLTIKVDGNLKYGTFEEKTVETFSAEYQWISDNGGQGWGKKGYFDNKTVISSETKTTQEMTKTIDNMEKSYKLAFNPAKSADCNTNGVVHGNLYDVVGTIDVNTREAKFNWTLKPWNVRHREISVDIVDPAFLVVANTEMTMPNITSISTMFQSSSPITISNEQVSNGTSNSNLKYTITKSDGNSGSIDISSELPINFVPKEISFTVTNEEGLSENVKVHQYPPLYIANETTGVSWSDNQGQNNKKMYTFKSLIANFTSFPLPDDRNNVGENSDRWKRRTEYTNFMQNNAVLAYPETNSKTETFYSTGYADRKYYSNQKVIETVENTENEYKVSPNFMLASQAGMNSPSSIYDNKKEFCRHYREYTEDGIEYGAGEWRMPTKAELYLIDILQNVKRCDVKKILEGGAYWVANTNIVIMLDPRTSNNETSAAVRCVRDIK
;
A
#
# COMPACT_ATOMS: atom_id res chain seq x y z
N MET A 1 63.36 -4.19 56.89
CA MET A 1 63.44 -3.01 57.79
C MET A 1 62.02 -2.70 58.25
N LYS A 2 61.72 -2.41 59.53
CA LYS A 2 62.10 -1.23 60.35
C LYS A 2 61.66 0.09 59.67
N LEU A 3 60.90 1.00 60.30
CA LEU A 3 60.28 1.03 61.64
C LEU A 3 59.17 2.13 61.71
N ARG A 4 58.24 2.03 62.70
CA ARG A 4 57.62 3.08 63.58
C ARG A 4 57.88 4.58 63.30
N ASN A 5 57.05 5.58 63.69
CA ASN A 5 55.78 5.72 64.46
C ASN A 5 55.10 7.09 64.05
N ILE A 6 54.30 7.92 64.76
CA ILE A 6 53.84 8.17 66.16
C ILE A 6 52.50 9.01 66.06
N ILE A 7 51.38 8.75 66.78
CA ILE A 7 50.95 9.20 68.14
C ILE A 7 50.72 10.74 68.29
N SER A 8 49.74 11.34 69.03
CA SER A 8 48.36 11.07 69.56
C SER A 8 47.84 12.45 70.14
N ILE A 9 46.79 12.70 70.96
CA ILE A 9 45.74 11.98 71.76
C ILE A 9 44.53 12.96 72.05
N VAL A 10 43.69 12.74 73.09
CA VAL A 10 42.58 13.60 73.66
C VAL A 10 41.19 13.42 72.99
N THR A 11 40.00 13.13 73.57
CA THR A 11 39.34 12.93 74.92
C THR A 11 38.78 14.15 75.72
N ALA A 12 37.59 14.15 76.36
CA ALA A 12 36.41 13.27 76.41
C ALA A 12 35.25 13.91 77.25
N GLY A 13 34.00 13.40 77.15
CA GLY A 13 32.89 13.66 78.10
C GLY A 13 31.46 13.46 77.51
N LEU A 14 30.45 12.92 78.22
CA LEU A 14 30.45 12.29 79.56
C LEU A 14 29.19 11.41 79.82
N PHE A 15 29.36 10.09 79.89
CA PHE A 15 28.56 9.08 80.64
C PHE A 15 29.34 7.75 80.61
N MET A 16 29.13 6.81 81.55
CA MET A 16 29.98 5.61 81.75
C MET A 16 29.14 4.34 81.95
N MET A 17 29.62 3.09 81.78
CA MET A 17 30.99 2.57 81.58
C MET A 17 31.07 1.48 80.48
N SER A 18 32.30 1.19 80.02
CA SER A 18 32.83 -0.09 79.49
C SER A 18 32.04 -0.87 78.41
N SER A 19 32.61 -1.20 77.24
CA SER A 19 33.98 -0.97 76.76
C SER A 19 34.10 -0.89 75.24
N CYS A 20 35.06 -0.07 74.81
CA CYS A 20 35.77 -0.02 73.53
C CYS A 20 35.32 -0.98 72.41
N THR A 21 34.79 -0.39 71.33
CA THR A 21 35.17 -0.59 69.91
C THR A 21 35.78 -1.94 69.48
N ASP A 22 35.16 -2.55 68.49
CA ASP A 22 35.87 -3.31 67.45
C ASP A 22 35.46 -2.80 66.06
N GLU A 23 36.46 -2.66 65.18
CA GLU A 23 36.29 -2.82 63.73
C GLU A 23 36.82 -4.21 63.38
N GLU A 24 35.95 -5.13 62.96
CA GLU A 24 36.34 -6.27 62.12
C GLU A 24 35.48 -6.19 60.85
N LEU A 25 36.03 -6.05 59.64
CA LEU A 25 37.01 -6.91 58.95
C LEU A 25 36.46 -8.29 58.60
N ILE A 26 35.69 -8.32 57.49
CA ILE A 26 35.72 -9.34 56.43
C ILE A 26 36.10 -10.77 56.87
N ASP A 27 35.09 -11.62 57.11
CA ASP A 27 35.21 -13.02 56.70
C ASP A 27 34.85 -13.10 55.19
N SER A 28 35.64 -13.84 54.44
CA SER A 28 35.51 -14.06 53.01
C SER A 28 35.35 -15.56 52.68
N SER A 29 34.38 -16.20 53.33
CA SER A 29 33.97 -17.60 53.09
C SER A 29 32.47 -17.77 53.44
N THR A 30 31.61 -18.54 52.74
CA THR A 30 31.64 -19.18 51.40
C THR A 30 30.24 -19.04 50.77
N PRO A 31 30.02 -19.33 49.46
CA PRO A 31 28.68 -19.29 48.86
C PRO A 31 27.82 -20.48 49.31
N ASP A 32 26.99 -20.27 50.34
CA ASP A 32 26.07 -21.27 50.91
C ASP A 32 24.79 -21.48 50.06
N SER A 33 24.95 -21.90 48.79
CA SER A 33 23.97 -22.72 48.04
C SER A 33 24.46 -22.97 46.60
N GLY A 34 24.20 -24.19 46.10
CA GLY A 34 24.29 -24.49 44.67
C GLY A 34 22.97 -24.15 43.99
N LEU A 35 22.89 -22.99 43.34
CA LEU A 35 21.72 -22.61 42.54
C LEU A 35 21.79 -23.27 41.16
N SER A 36 20.73 -24.01 40.80
CA SER A 36 20.56 -24.64 39.50
C SER A 36 19.25 -24.21 38.85
N ILE A 37 19.28 -23.90 37.56
CA ILE A 37 18.17 -23.32 36.81
C ILE A 37 17.98 -24.09 35.52
N SER A 38 16.75 -24.53 35.25
CA SER A 38 16.37 -25.20 34.01
C SER A 38 15.50 -24.27 33.16
N LEU A 39 15.96 -23.97 31.96
CA LEU A 39 15.30 -23.11 30.99
C LEU A 39 14.62 -23.99 29.92
N THR A 40 13.34 -23.73 29.68
CA THR A 40 12.54 -24.43 28.66
C THR A 40 11.81 -23.41 27.81
N THR A 41 11.45 -23.74 26.57
CA THR A 41 10.56 -22.87 25.77
C THR A 41 9.10 -23.23 26.00
N LYS A 42 8.21 -22.24 25.94
CA LYS A 42 6.77 -22.48 25.75
C LYS A 42 6.51 -23.13 24.39
N GLY A 43 5.32 -23.72 24.22
CA GLY A 43 4.96 -24.57 23.08
C GLY A 43 4.99 -26.07 23.44
N VAL A 44 4.68 -26.95 22.48
CA VAL A 44 4.62 -28.41 22.67
C VAL A 44 5.22 -29.13 21.45
N MET A 45 6.12 -30.10 21.69
CA MET A 45 6.80 -30.90 20.67
C MET A 45 6.26 -32.34 20.65
N THR A 46 5.02 -32.55 20.18
CA THR A 46 4.49 -33.92 20.11
C THR A 46 5.34 -34.79 19.18
N LYS A 47 5.60 -36.04 19.58
CA LYS A 47 6.66 -36.91 19.01
C LYS A 47 6.42 -37.40 17.57
N ALA A 48 5.43 -36.88 16.86
CA ALA A 48 5.19 -37.18 15.45
C ALA A 48 4.46 -36.04 14.73
N ALA A 49 5.11 -35.42 13.74
CA ALA A 49 4.48 -34.65 12.68
C ALA A 49 5.38 -34.68 11.43
N ALA A 50 4.99 -35.46 10.42
CA ALA A 50 5.46 -35.29 9.05
C ALA A 50 4.39 -34.49 8.29
N ASP A 51 4.83 -33.61 7.40
CA ASP A 51 4.04 -32.76 6.48
C ASP A 51 2.90 -31.93 7.10
N GLY A 52 3.11 -30.61 7.17
CA GLY A 52 2.10 -29.63 7.63
C GLY A 52 2.16 -29.33 9.12
N TYR A 53 3.22 -28.63 9.55
CA TYR A 53 3.51 -28.37 10.96
C TYR A 53 2.36 -27.73 11.76
N THR A 54 1.89 -28.44 12.78
CA THR A 54 1.00 -27.94 13.85
C THR A 54 1.78 -27.56 15.12
N HIS A 55 3.11 -27.47 15.04
CA HIS A 55 4.02 -27.31 16.17
C HIS A 55 5.17 -26.36 15.79
N SER A 56 5.89 -25.86 16.80
CA SER A 56 7.19 -25.21 16.62
C SER A 56 8.20 -26.17 15.97
N THR A 57 9.09 -25.65 15.14
CA THR A 57 10.25 -26.38 14.60
C THR A 57 11.35 -26.56 15.65
N PRO A 58 12.27 -27.52 15.48
CA PRO A 58 13.46 -27.68 16.33
C PRO A 58 14.34 -26.42 16.41
N ASP A 59 14.37 -25.62 15.34
CA ASP A 59 15.11 -24.37 15.29
C ASP A 59 14.41 -23.28 16.11
N GLU A 60 13.10 -23.07 15.93
CA GLU A 60 12.31 -22.08 16.68
C GLU A 60 12.45 -22.25 18.21
N ILE A 61 12.59 -23.49 18.72
CA ILE A 61 12.77 -23.76 20.15
C ILE A 61 14.22 -23.67 20.66
N LYS A 62 15.22 -23.45 19.79
CA LYS A 62 16.64 -23.49 20.16
C LYS A 62 17.06 -22.31 21.06
N ILE A 63 17.97 -22.57 22.00
CA ILE A 63 18.63 -21.57 22.85
C ILE A 63 20.14 -21.72 22.68
N ASN A 64 20.81 -20.70 22.14
CA ASN A 64 22.26 -20.66 21.92
C ASN A 64 22.95 -19.79 22.98
N THR A 65 22.30 -18.71 23.43
CA THR A 65 22.82 -17.80 24.46
C THR A 65 21.73 -17.42 25.46
N CYS A 66 22.11 -17.11 26.70
CA CYS A 66 21.17 -16.69 27.73
C CYS A 66 21.79 -15.79 28.81
N VAL A 67 21.11 -14.71 29.15
CA VAL A 67 21.37 -13.88 30.33
C VAL A 67 20.32 -14.13 31.40
N ILE A 68 20.76 -14.26 32.65
CA ILE A 68 19.90 -14.38 33.83
C ILE A 68 20.30 -13.27 34.81
N ALA A 69 19.33 -12.49 35.28
CA ALA A 69 19.55 -11.40 36.23
C ALA A 69 18.55 -11.47 37.39
N PHE A 70 19.02 -11.18 38.60
CA PHE A 70 18.24 -11.22 39.85
C PHE A 70 18.17 -9.82 40.45
N PHE A 71 16.96 -9.38 40.79
CA PHE A 71 16.70 -8.07 41.39
C PHE A 71 15.98 -8.21 42.73
N ASP A 72 16.39 -7.45 43.73
CA ASP A 72 15.71 -7.42 45.03
C ASP A 72 14.27 -6.88 44.89
N VAL A 73 13.30 -7.60 45.44
CA VAL A 73 11.87 -7.21 45.32
C VAL A 73 11.54 -5.89 46.04
N ASN A 74 12.39 -5.45 46.98
CA ASN A 74 12.21 -4.23 47.75
C ASN A 74 13.02 -3.07 47.15
N THR A 75 14.31 -3.27 46.86
CA THR A 75 15.18 -2.18 46.36
C THR A 75 15.17 -2.02 44.83
N ASN A 76 14.73 -3.05 44.09
CA ASN A 76 14.83 -3.15 42.62
C ASN A 76 16.26 -3.13 42.06
N GLU A 77 17.29 -3.21 42.90
CA GLU A 77 18.70 -3.28 42.51
C GLU A 77 19.10 -4.71 42.13
N ARG A 78 20.05 -4.85 41.19
CA ARG A 78 20.54 -6.16 40.75
C ARG A 78 21.50 -6.78 41.77
N VAL A 79 21.10 -7.92 42.34
CA VAL A 79 21.88 -8.71 43.30
C VAL A 79 22.64 -9.88 42.69
N GLY A 80 22.29 -10.29 41.46
CA GLY A 80 22.93 -11.42 40.76
C GLY A 80 22.82 -11.29 39.24
N PHE A 81 23.81 -11.83 38.52
CA PHE A 81 23.90 -11.78 37.05
C PHE A 81 24.71 -12.98 36.52
N SER A 82 24.29 -13.54 35.39
CA SER A 82 24.97 -14.64 34.70
C SER A 82 24.75 -14.53 33.19
N TYR A 83 25.81 -14.74 32.40
CA TYR A 83 25.77 -14.87 30.93
C TYR A 83 26.24 -16.27 30.56
N ASN A 84 25.50 -16.95 29.68
CA ASN A 84 25.71 -18.36 29.33
C ASN A 84 25.62 -18.58 27.82
N THR A 85 26.36 -19.56 27.33
CA THR A 85 26.35 -20.05 25.95
C THR A 85 26.13 -21.57 25.96
N PHE A 86 25.45 -22.09 24.94
CA PHE A 86 25.10 -23.50 24.84
C PHE A 86 25.41 -24.06 23.44
N GLU A 87 26.32 -25.03 23.38
CA GLU A 87 26.59 -25.81 22.16
C GLU A 87 25.43 -26.77 21.84
N ALA A 88 24.74 -27.25 22.87
CA ALA A 88 23.60 -28.18 22.78
C ALA A 88 22.67 -28.03 23.99
N ALA A 89 21.45 -28.59 23.87
CA ALA A 89 20.54 -28.73 25.01
C ALA A 89 21.10 -29.69 26.08
N SER A 90 20.78 -29.43 27.34
CA SER A 90 21.18 -30.27 28.48
C SER A 90 20.39 -31.58 28.54
N GLY A 91 19.23 -31.63 27.88
CA GLY A 91 18.42 -32.83 27.69
C GLY A 91 17.06 -32.48 27.06
N ASN A 92 16.16 -33.46 27.02
CA ASN A 92 14.77 -33.26 26.62
C ASN A 92 13.83 -33.64 27.76
N LEU A 93 12.71 -32.94 27.89
CA LEU A 93 11.59 -33.30 28.75
C LEU A 93 10.84 -34.53 28.18
N GLU A 94 9.97 -35.13 28.99
CA GLU A 94 9.10 -36.24 28.56
C GLU A 94 8.21 -35.86 27.36
N ASP A 95 7.78 -34.59 27.31
CA ASP A 95 6.97 -33.98 26.25
C ASP A 95 7.75 -33.68 24.95
N GLY A 96 9.05 -33.95 24.90
CA GLY A 96 9.91 -33.77 23.73
C GLY A 96 10.56 -32.39 23.59
N ARG A 97 10.26 -31.40 24.46
CA ARG A 97 10.96 -30.11 24.45
C ARG A 97 12.40 -30.23 24.95
N ALA A 98 13.31 -29.49 24.34
CA ALA A 98 14.67 -29.29 24.84
C ALA A 98 14.67 -28.43 26.13
N TYR A 99 15.54 -28.76 27.07
CA TYR A 99 15.84 -27.93 28.24
C TYR A 99 17.34 -27.62 28.35
N TYR A 100 17.66 -26.49 28.98
CA TYR A 100 19.02 -25.95 29.09
C TYR A 100 19.30 -25.58 30.56
N SER A 101 20.33 -26.19 31.14
CA SER A 101 20.67 -26.03 32.55
C SER A 101 21.78 -25.00 32.76
N VAL A 102 21.58 -24.08 33.71
CA VAL A 102 22.60 -23.15 34.23
C VAL A 102 22.82 -23.46 35.70
N SER A 103 24.08 -23.45 36.15
CA SER A 103 24.45 -23.76 37.53
C SER A 103 25.53 -22.81 38.05
N ASN A 104 25.80 -22.84 39.36
CA ASN A 104 26.84 -22.06 40.03
C ASN A 104 26.63 -20.53 39.99
N ILE A 105 25.38 -20.06 39.88
CA ILE A 105 25.08 -18.62 39.97
C ILE A 105 25.19 -18.17 41.43
N LEU A 106 26.06 -17.19 41.68
CA LEU A 106 26.27 -16.62 43.01
C LEU A 106 25.17 -15.59 43.33
N VAL A 107 24.23 -15.97 44.20
CA VAL A 107 23.18 -15.10 44.77
C VAL A 107 23.11 -15.32 46.29
N LYS A 108 22.72 -14.30 47.06
CA LYS A 108 22.44 -14.46 48.50
C LYS A 108 21.08 -15.14 48.71
N GLY A 109 20.82 -15.61 49.93
CA GLY A 109 19.48 -16.08 50.31
C GLY A 109 18.52 -14.89 50.47
N GLY A 110 17.30 -15.02 49.96
CA GLY A 110 16.29 -13.95 49.87
C GLY A 110 15.27 -14.18 48.76
N THR A 111 14.37 -13.21 48.53
CA THR A 111 13.33 -13.28 47.49
C THR A 111 13.61 -12.23 46.41
N TYR A 112 13.56 -12.66 45.14
CA TYR A 112 14.06 -11.90 44.00
C TYR A 112 13.13 -12.00 42.79
N ASN A 113 13.06 -10.91 42.02
CA ASN A 113 12.57 -10.96 40.64
C ASN A 113 13.70 -11.44 39.74
N MET A 114 13.54 -12.63 39.15
CA MET A 114 14.47 -13.20 38.17
C MET A 114 13.98 -12.93 36.75
N LEU A 115 14.84 -12.31 35.95
CA LEU A 115 14.62 -12.01 34.54
C LEU A 115 15.59 -12.80 33.67
N VAL A 116 15.08 -13.37 32.58
CA VAL A 116 15.82 -14.22 31.64
C VAL A 116 15.65 -13.69 30.22
N LEU A 117 16.74 -13.50 29.50
CA LEU A 117 16.76 -13.06 28.09
C LEU A 117 17.70 -13.96 27.28
N ALA A 118 17.16 -14.65 26.27
CA ALA A 118 17.87 -15.67 25.50
C ALA A 118 17.87 -15.36 23.99
N ASN A 119 18.97 -15.72 23.32
CA ASN A 119 19.29 -15.43 21.91
C ASN A 119 19.29 -13.93 21.50
N SER A 120 19.33 -12.99 22.45
CA SER A 120 19.33 -11.55 22.14
C SER A 120 20.56 -11.13 21.34
N SER A 121 20.37 -10.22 20.38
CA SER A 121 21.43 -9.57 19.62
C SER A 121 22.15 -8.46 20.40
N LEU A 122 21.73 -8.17 21.63
CA LEU A 122 22.38 -7.19 22.51
C LEU A 122 23.68 -7.77 23.08
N SER A 123 24.75 -6.98 23.02
CA SER A 123 26.05 -7.30 23.63
C SER A 123 25.93 -7.50 25.15
N GLN A 124 26.71 -8.42 25.72
CA GLN A 124 26.71 -8.72 27.15
C GLN A 124 26.87 -7.47 28.01
N GLU A 125 27.73 -6.53 27.61
CA GLU A 125 28.04 -5.28 28.32
C GLU A 125 26.80 -4.37 28.42
N ALA A 126 26.00 -4.29 27.35
CA ALA A 126 24.78 -3.49 27.31
C ALA A 126 23.69 -4.05 28.24
N ILE A 127 23.56 -5.39 28.28
CA ILE A 127 22.64 -6.07 29.20
C ILE A 127 23.17 -5.98 30.65
N GLN A 128 24.49 -6.06 30.85
CA GLN A 128 25.14 -5.94 32.16
C GLN A 128 25.14 -4.51 32.71
N ALA A 129 25.03 -3.48 31.86
CA ALA A 129 24.84 -2.09 32.28
C ALA A 129 23.45 -1.82 32.90
N ALA A 130 22.43 -2.61 32.56
CA ALA A 130 21.10 -2.53 33.16
C ALA A 130 21.10 -3.12 34.59
N ASN A 131 21.40 -2.28 35.57
CA ASN A 131 21.63 -2.65 36.98
C ASN A 131 20.41 -2.52 37.91
N THR A 132 19.25 -2.08 37.40
CA THR A 132 17.96 -2.07 38.11
C THR A 132 16.90 -2.80 37.32
N TYR A 133 15.88 -3.33 38.01
CA TYR A 133 14.77 -4.09 37.40
C TYR A 133 14.10 -3.31 36.27
N SER A 134 13.81 -2.02 36.49
CA SER A 134 13.22 -1.13 35.48
C SER A 134 14.16 -0.88 34.29
N ALA A 135 15.47 -0.72 34.51
CA ALA A 135 16.44 -0.56 33.42
C ALA A 135 16.57 -1.85 32.58
N PHE A 136 16.48 -3.02 33.21
CA PHE A 136 16.54 -4.32 32.53
C PHE A 136 15.30 -4.56 31.68
N LYS A 137 14.11 -4.23 32.20
CA LYS A 137 12.86 -4.33 31.41
C LYS A 137 12.74 -3.25 30.32
N ALA A 138 13.51 -2.16 30.42
CA ALA A 138 13.61 -1.14 29.38
C ALA A 138 14.56 -1.47 28.21
N LEU A 139 15.26 -2.62 28.24
CA LEU A 139 16.10 -3.10 27.14
C LEU A 139 15.25 -3.32 25.86
N LYS A 140 15.83 -3.05 24.69
CA LYS A 140 15.15 -3.14 23.38
C LYS A 140 15.94 -3.97 22.38
N GLU A 141 15.36 -5.08 21.95
CA GLU A 141 15.86 -5.94 20.90
C GLU A 141 15.74 -5.24 19.54
N THR A 142 16.75 -5.30 18.66
CA THR A 142 16.69 -4.67 17.33
C THR A 142 17.52 -5.45 16.32
N LEU A 143 16.84 -6.14 15.38
CA LEU A 143 17.48 -6.87 14.28
C LEU A 143 17.87 -5.93 13.14
N GLN A 144 18.91 -6.30 12.39
CA GLN A 144 19.34 -5.62 11.18
C GLN A 144 18.50 -6.08 9.98
N ASP A 145 18.00 -5.16 9.16
CA ASP A 145 17.30 -5.50 7.91
C ASP A 145 18.22 -6.28 6.94
N GLN A 146 17.82 -7.52 6.64
CA GLN A 146 18.42 -8.43 5.65
C GLN A 146 17.33 -8.97 4.69
N GLY A 147 16.21 -8.25 4.52
CA GLY A 147 15.08 -8.72 3.73
C GLY A 147 14.47 -10.00 4.31
N ALA A 148 14.21 -10.98 3.45
CA ALA A 148 13.63 -12.28 3.82
C ALA A 148 14.44 -13.06 4.88
N ALA A 149 15.77 -12.83 4.96
CA ALA A 149 16.66 -13.55 5.87
C ALA A 149 16.74 -12.94 7.29
N THR A 150 16.01 -11.85 7.57
CA THR A 150 16.19 -11.09 8.82
C THR A 150 15.88 -11.86 10.11
N PHE A 151 14.97 -12.83 10.04
CA PHE A 151 14.64 -13.70 11.18
C PHE A 151 15.21 -15.11 10.95
N ASP A 152 16.29 -15.43 11.65
CA ASP A 152 16.78 -16.80 11.79
C ASP A 152 15.95 -17.55 12.84
N ALA A 153 15.28 -18.63 12.42
CA ALA A 153 14.51 -19.51 13.28
C ALA A 153 15.34 -20.04 14.46
N ALA A 154 16.60 -20.41 14.22
CA ALA A 154 17.50 -21.00 15.22
C ALA A 154 18.00 -19.99 16.25
N ASN A 155 17.79 -18.68 16.03
CA ASN A 155 18.20 -17.58 16.91
C ASN A 155 17.02 -16.69 17.35
N LEU A 156 15.77 -17.15 17.23
CA LEU A 156 14.63 -16.35 17.70
C LEU A 156 14.74 -16.04 19.20
N VAL A 157 14.57 -14.76 19.53
CA VAL A 157 14.76 -14.18 20.87
C VAL A 157 13.62 -14.57 21.81
N LYS A 158 13.97 -14.94 23.04
CA LYS A 158 13.06 -15.54 24.03
C LYS A 158 13.25 -14.87 25.40
N PHE A 159 12.17 -14.65 26.16
CA PHE A 159 12.22 -13.99 27.47
C PHE A 159 11.43 -14.74 28.56
N GLY A 160 11.87 -14.63 29.80
CA GLY A 160 11.21 -15.20 30.98
C GLY A 160 11.29 -14.26 32.18
N GLU A 161 10.25 -14.29 33.01
CA GLU A 161 10.15 -13.53 34.26
C GLU A 161 9.52 -14.42 35.33
N LYS A 162 10.14 -14.49 36.52
CA LYS A 162 9.67 -15.32 37.63
C LYS A 162 10.13 -14.73 38.97
N GLU A 163 9.22 -14.58 39.92
CA GLU A 163 9.58 -14.35 41.32
C GLU A 163 10.10 -15.66 41.93
N VAL A 164 11.21 -15.59 42.67
CA VAL A 164 11.90 -16.75 43.24
C VAL A 164 12.43 -16.47 44.63
N THR A 165 12.38 -17.47 45.51
CA THR A 165 13.00 -17.43 46.84
C THR A 165 14.17 -18.40 46.88
N ILE A 166 15.32 -17.94 47.37
CA ILE A 166 16.56 -18.69 47.49
C ILE A 166 16.79 -19.05 48.97
N ASN A 167 16.68 -20.33 49.30
CA ASN A 167 16.91 -20.82 50.65
C ASN A 167 18.42 -20.99 50.92
N LYS A 168 18.91 -20.35 51.99
CA LYS A 168 20.34 -20.42 52.36
C LYS A 168 20.71 -21.84 52.82
N GLY A 169 21.79 -22.40 52.27
CA GLY A 169 22.34 -23.70 52.64
C GLY A 169 21.63 -24.90 52.00
N GLU A 170 20.58 -24.68 51.20
CA GLU A 170 19.81 -25.72 50.54
C GLU A 170 20.15 -25.80 49.03
N ALA A 171 19.82 -26.94 48.40
CA ALA A 171 19.83 -27.06 46.96
C ALA A 171 18.60 -26.36 46.38
N ASN A 172 18.80 -25.38 45.51
CA ASN A 172 17.72 -24.59 44.91
C ASN A 172 17.62 -24.93 43.42
N GLU A 173 16.54 -25.62 43.00
CA GLU A 173 16.24 -25.90 41.60
C GLU A 173 15.09 -25.01 41.11
N ILE A 174 15.32 -24.27 40.02
CA ILE A 174 14.34 -23.31 39.48
C ILE A 174 14.06 -23.60 38.00
N GLN A 175 12.83 -23.98 37.69
CA GLN A 175 12.37 -24.18 36.31
C GLN A 175 11.70 -22.90 35.76
N VAL A 176 12.01 -22.52 34.52
CA VAL A 176 11.54 -21.28 33.87
C VAL A 176 11.09 -21.54 32.43
N GLU A 177 9.86 -21.19 32.10
CA GLU A 177 9.36 -21.24 30.72
C GLU A 177 9.53 -19.90 30.00
N LEU A 178 10.31 -19.90 28.93
CA LEU A 178 10.59 -18.72 28.10
C LEU A 178 9.56 -18.57 26.97
N THR A 179 9.11 -17.34 26.77
CA THR A 179 8.17 -16.93 25.71
C THR A 179 8.95 -16.35 24.54
N GLN A 180 8.60 -16.73 23.31
CA GLN A 180 9.21 -16.14 22.11
C GLN A 180 8.74 -14.69 21.91
N LEU A 181 9.64 -13.79 21.48
CA LEU A 181 9.31 -12.40 21.14
C LEU A 181 8.76 -12.24 19.71
N ALA A 182 9.18 -13.11 18.78
CA ALA A 182 8.64 -13.12 17.42
C ALA A 182 7.35 -13.95 17.34
N ALA A 183 6.40 -13.48 16.54
CA ALA A 183 5.25 -14.24 16.05
C ALA A 183 5.55 -14.81 14.65
N ARG A 184 4.81 -15.85 14.26
CA ARG A 184 4.92 -16.49 12.94
C ARG A 184 3.60 -16.43 12.18
N ILE A 185 3.68 -16.19 10.87
CA ILE A 185 2.54 -16.07 9.96
C ILE A 185 2.77 -17.02 8.78
N ASP A 186 1.90 -18.01 8.63
CA ASP A 186 1.87 -18.96 7.51
C ASP A 186 0.76 -18.53 6.54
N LEU A 187 1.14 -17.97 5.39
CA LEU A 187 0.22 -17.40 4.40
C LEU A 187 -0.08 -18.38 3.27
N SER A 188 -1.36 -18.66 3.02
CA SER A 188 -1.85 -19.54 1.96
C SER A 188 -2.89 -18.85 1.06
N PHE A 189 -3.02 -19.32 -0.19
CA PHE A 189 -3.97 -18.78 -1.16
C PHE A 189 -4.95 -19.83 -1.69
N LYS A 190 -6.18 -19.39 -1.96
CA LYS A 190 -7.24 -20.13 -2.65
C LYS A 190 -7.86 -19.25 -3.73
N VAL A 191 -8.32 -19.86 -4.82
CA VAL A 191 -8.89 -19.15 -5.97
C VAL A 191 -10.24 -19.77 -6.31
N ASN A 192 -11.29 -18.99 -6.20
CA ASN A 192 -12.64 -19.36 -6.65
C ASN A 192 -12.82 -18.89 -8.09
N VAL A 193 -13.25 -19.80 -8.96
CA VAL A 193 -13.44 -19.55 -10.40
C VAL A 193 -14.91 -19.74 -10.81
N PRO A 194 -15.37 -19.08 -11.89
CA PRO A 194 -16.73 -19.25 -12.40
C PRO A 194 -17.07 -20.69 -12.81
N ALA A 195 -18.36 -20.97 -12.97
CA ALA A 195 -18.86 -22.27 -13.42
C ALA A 195 -18.27 -22.67 -14.79
N GLU A 196 -17.96 -23.95 -14.95
CA GLU A 196 -17.31 -24.49 -16.14
C GLU A 196 -18.31 -24.69 -17.30
N GLU A 197 -17.95 -24.28 -18.52
CA GLU A 197 -18.63 -24.78 -19.71
C GLU A 197 -18.11 -26.20 -20.00
N VAL A 198 -18.97 -27.21 -19.89
CA VAL A 198 -18.60 -28.63 -20.06
C VAL A 198 -19.05 -29.14 -21.43
N GLY A 199 -18.10 -29.61 -22.24
CA GLY A 199 -18.34 -30.25 -23.53
C GLY A 199 -18.81 -31.70 -23.41
N THR A 200 -19.30 -32.27 -24.51
CA THR A 200 -19.73 -33.67 -24.58
C THR A 200 -18.56 -34.62 -24.33
N PRO A 201 -18.68 -35.63 -23.43
CA PRO A 201 -17.61 -36.59 -23.18
C PRO A 201 -17.34 -37.47 -24.41
N VAL A 202 -16.08 -37.59 -24.80
CA VAL A 202 -15.61 -38.56 -25.81
C VAL A 202 -15.14 -39.81 -25.07
N VAL A 203 -15.59 -40.99 -25.52
CA VAL A 203 -15.30 -42.29 -24.86
C VAL A 203 -14.66 -43.26 -25.84
N GLU A 204 -13.51 -43.82 -25.47
CA GLU A 204 -12.75 -44.81 -26.25
C GLU A 204 -12.47 -46.06 -25.39
N GLU A 205 -12.92 -47.24 -25.81
CA GLU A 205 -12.68 -48.53 -25.13
C GLU A 205 -11.83 -49.45 -26.02
N LYS A 206 -10.72 -49.96 -25.47
CA LYS A 206 -9.68 -50.71 -26.22
C LYS A 206 -10.14 -52.06 -26.77
N TRP A 207 -10.98 -52.79 -26.03
CA TRP A 207 -11.65 -54.01 -26.48
C TRP A 207 -13.16 -53.86 -26.37
N THR A 208 -13.83 -53.70 -27.51
CA THR A 208 -15.31 -53.71 -27.61
C THR A 208 -15.84 -55.15 -27.63
N MET A 209 -17.14 -55.32 -27.34
CA MET A 209 -17.80 -56.63 -27.37
C MET A 209 -17.69 -57.32 -28.74
N ASP A 210 -17.79 -56.55 -29.83
CA ASP A 210 -17.70 -57.08 -31.19
C ASP A 210 -16.29 -57.58 -31.53
N ALA A 211 -15.24 -56.85 -31.11
CA ALA A 211 -13.85 -57.27 -31.31
C ALA A 211 -13.53 -58.58 -30.56
N LEU A 212 -14.08 -58.76 -29.35
CA LEU A 212 -13.96 -60.02 -28.60
C LEU A 212 -14.69 -61.18 -29.29
N LYS A 213 -15.84 -60.92 -29.94
CA LYS A 213 -16.63 -61.91 -30.68
C LYS A 213 -15.92 -62.37 -31.97
N GLU A 214 -15.29 -61.45 -32.69
CA GLU A 214 -14.47 -61.77 -33.87
C GLU A 214 -13.24 -62.63 -33.50
N LEU A 215 -12.51 -62.22 -32.45
CA LEU A 215 -11.32 -62.92 -31.96
C LEU A 215 -11.59 -64.41 -31.68
N VAL A 216 -12.67 -64.69 -30.94
CA VAL A 216 -13.07 -66.04 -30.55
C VAL A 216 -13.49 -66.91 -31.73
N THR A 217 -14.33 -66.37 -32.62
CA THR A 217 -14.98 -67.17 -33.69
C THR A 217 -14.03 -67.52 -34.84
N THR A 218 -12.93 -66.78 -34.98
CA THR A 218 -11.97 -66.93 -36.08
C THR A 218 -10.71 -67.72 -35.70
N LYS A 219 -10.16 -67.54 -34.49
CA LYS A 219 -8.84 -68.09 -34.11
C LYS A 219 -8.87 -69.38 -33.28
N ASN A 220 -9.99 -69.72 -32.63
CA ASN A 220 -10.16 -70.92 -31.80
C ASN A 220 -9.04 -71.09 -30.72
N PRO A 221 -9.06 -70.28 -29.65
CA PRO A 221 -7.90 -70.06 -28.76
C PRO A 221 -7.33 -71.32 -28.10
N ILE A 222 -6.00 -71.32 -27.91
CA ILE A 222 -5.22 -72.48 -27.45
C ILE A 222 -5.46 -72.70 -25.94
N THR A 223 -5.74 -73.95 -25.55
CA THR A 223 -5.91 -74.31 -24.13
C THR A 223 -4.56 -74.32 -23.41
N TYR A 224 -4.43 -73.54 -22.33
CA TYR A 224 -3.13 -73.15 -21.77
C TYR A 224 -2.74 -73.88 -20.46
N LYS A 225 -1.44 -74.15 -20.25
CA LYS A 225 -0.86 -74.74 -19.01
C LYS A 225 -0.50 -73.63 -18.00
N PRO A 226 -0.92 -73.63 -16.72
CA PRO A 226 -0.67 -72.52 -15.79
C PRO A 226 0.79 -71.99 -15.79
N GLY A 227 0.99 -70.68 -15.99
CA GLY A 227 2.29 -70.02 -15.70
C GLY A 227 2.86 -68.94 -16.64
N SER A 228 2.29 -68.58 -17.80
CA SER A 228 2.88 -67.56 -18.69
C SER A 228 2.34 -66.15 -18.46
N SER A 229 3.22 -65.18 -18.75
CA SER A 229 3.08 -63.76 -18.45
C SER A 229 2.68 -62.89 -19.66
N GLU A 230 2.51 -63.46 -20.85
CA GLU A 230 2.13 -62.66 -22.04
C GLU A 230 0.70 -62.09 -21.92
N PRO A 231 0.53 -60.75 -21.98
CA PRO A 231 -0.77 -60.09 -21.87
C PRO A 231 -1.34 -59.78 -23.27
N GLY A 232 -1.40 -60.82 -24.13
CA GLY A 232 -1.78 -60.68 -25.55
C GLY A 232 -3.12 -61.30 -25.93
N GLU A 233 -3.42 -62.50 -25.42
CA GLU A 233 -4.61 -63.27 -25.84
C GLU A 233 -5.62 -63.44 -24.71
N CYS A 234 -6.90 -63.22 -25.03
CA CYS A 234 -8.02 -63.35 -24.10
C CYS A 234 -8.19 -64.82 -23.69
N LYS A 235 -8.22 -65.10 -22.39
CA LYS A 235 -7.87 -66.43 -21.84
C LYS A 235 -9.11 -67.30 -21.61
N MET A 236 -9.07 -68.57 -22.02
CA MET A 236 -10.13 -69.55 -21.73
C MET A 236 -10.07 -70.03 -20.27
N HIS A 237 -11.21 -70.02 -19.57
CA HIS A 237 -11.28 -70.63 -18.23
C HIS A 237 -11.46 -72.16 -18.31
N SER A 238 -10.54 -72.89 -17.67
CA SER A 238 -10.23 -74.31 -17.97
C SER A 238 -11.22 -75.37 -17.47
N HIS A 239 -12.32 -74.97 -16.82
CA HIS A 239 -13.21 -75.90 -16.11
C HIS A 239 -14.57 -76.14 -16.80
N THR A 240 -14.93 -75.35 -17.82
CA THR A 240 -16.16 -75.58 -18.64
C THR A 240 -16.03 -75.19 -20.12
N GLY A 241 -14.94 -74.53 -20.54
CA GLY A 241 -14.74 -74.13 -21.93
C GLY A 241 -15.61 -72.96 -22.43
N LYS A 242 -16.33 -72.26 -21.53
CA LYS A 242 -17.36 -71.25 -21.87
C LYS A 242 -17.12 -69.83 -21.34
N TRP A 243 -15.91 -69.50 -20.88
CA TRP A 243 -15.60 -68.16 -20.36
C TRP A 243 -14.29 -67.62 -20.95
N LEU A 244 -14.30 -66.32 -21.27
CA LEU A 244 -13.18 -65.55 -21.82
C LEU A 244 -12.76 -64.44 -20.85
N TYR A 245 -11.54 -64.49 -20.34
CA TYR A 245 -10.95 -63.44 -19.49
C TYR A 245 -10.17 -62.40 -20.33
N VAL A 246 -10.48 -61.13 -20.11
CA VAL A 246 -9.86 -59.96 -20.73
C VAL A 246 -9.17 -59.13 -19.64
N PRO A 247 -7.85 -59.29 -19.44
CA PRO A 247 -7.09 -58.47 -18.49
C PRO A 247 -6.84 -57.05 -19.03
N ASN A 248 -6.85 -56.07 -18.14
CA ASN A 248 -6.38 -54.70 -18.38
C ASN A 248 -6.91 -54.06 -19.69
N ASN A 249 -8.23 -54.18 -19.89
CA ASN A 249 -8.94 -53.36 -20.85
C ASN A 249 -8.96 -51.90 -20.34
N THR A 250 -8.89 -50.94 -21.26
CA THR A 250 -8.79 -49.52 -20.92
C THR A 250 -9.89 -48.74 -21.60
N LYS A 251 -10.59 -47.93 -20.82
CA LYS A 251 -11.65 -47.03 -21.27
C LYS A 251 -11.29 -45.60 -20.89
N THR A 252 -11.01 -44.77 -21.89
CA THR A 252 -10.70 -43.35 -21.71
C THR A 252 -11.97 -42.54 -21.89
N THR A 253 -12.25 -41.62 -20.96
CA THR A 253 -13.25 -40.57 -21.10
C THR A 253 -12.54 -39.22 -21.09
N THR A 254 -12.65 -38.45 -22.17
CA THR A 254 -12.08 -37.09 -22.26
C THR A 254 -13.21 -36.06 -22.29
N ILE A 255 -13.09 -35.05 -21.43
CA ILE A 255 -14.06 -33.95 -21.29
C ILE A 255 -13.32 -32.63 -21.52
N THR A 256 -13.69 -31.93 -22.59
CA THR A 256 -13.21 -30.56 -22.83
C THR A 256 -14.03 -29.58 -22.01
N LYS A 257 -13.38 -28.71 -21.25
CA LYS A 257 -14.00 -27.70 -20.37
C LYS A 257 -13.50 -26.30 -20.71
N LYS A 258 -14.27 -25.24 -20.45
CA LYS A 258 -13.73 -23.87 -20.34
C LYS A 258 -13.87 -23.36 -18.91
N SER A 259 -12.79 -22.79 -18.37
CA SER A 259 -12.74 -22.28 -17.00
C SER A 259 -11.67 -21.19 -16.86
N TRP A 260 -11.57 -20.59 -15.67
CA TRP A 260 -10.53 -19.63 -15.32
C TRP A 260 -9.42 -20.27 -14.48
N LEU A 261 -8.24 -19.64 -14.46
CA LEU A 261 -7.10 -20.00 -13.62
C LEU A 261 -6.34 -18.72 -13.23
N PHE A 262 -6.10 -18.52 -11.94
CA PHE A 262 -5.16 -17.50 -11.48
C PHE A 262 -3.80 -18.15 -11.20
N VAL A 263 -2.73 -17.56 -11.76
CA VAL A 263 -1.35 -17.98 -11.55
C VAL A 263 -0.64 -16.87 -10.77
N ILE A 264 -0.17 -17.17 -9.56
CA ILE A 264 0.64 -16.24 -8.78
C ILE A 264 2.02 -16.15 -9.43
N ASN A 265 2.50 -14.93 -9.69
CA ASN A 265 3.84 -14.67 -10.22
C ASN A 265 4.81 -14.24 -9.10
N LYS A 266 4.31 -13.49 -8.11
CA LYS A 266 5.12 -12.83 -7.07
C LYS A 266 4.29 -12.55 -5.82
N VAL A 267 4.91 -12.74 -4.66
CA VAL A 267 4.42 -12.25 -3.37
C VAL A 267 5.47 -11.32 -2.77
N THR A 268 5.03 -10.15 -2.30
CA THR A 268 5.88 -9.14 -1.65
C THR A 268 5.35 -8.86 -0.25
N VAL A 269 6.23 -8.84 0.75
CA VAL A 269 5.87 -8.49 2.14
C VAL A 269 6.61 -7.22 2.56
N SER A 270 5.88 -6.28 3.17
CA SER A 270 6.37 -4.96 3.55
C SER A 270 5.97 -4.61 4.99
N ASN A 271 6.78 -3.81 5.68
CA ASN A 271 6.48 -3.33 7.04
C ASN A 271 6.42 -4.43 8.12
N VAL A 272 7.27 -5.45 8.00
CA VAL A 272 7.59 -6.40 9.09
C VAL A 272 8.42 -5.69 10.16
N VAL A 273 8.11 -5.92 11.45
CA VAL A 273 8.70 -5.20 12.58
C VAL A 273 9.98 -5.88 13.06
N LEU A 274 11.10 -5.15 13.04
CA LEU A 274 12.44 -5.64 13.43
C LEU A 274 12.89 -5.23 14.84
N ARG A 275 12.02 -4.58 15.61
CA ARG A 275 12.34 -4.05 16.94
C ARG A 275 11.30 -4.43 17.99
N SER A 276 11.74 -5.05 19.09
CA SER A 276 10.89 -5.40 20.23
C SER A 276 11.38 -4.75 21.54
N GLY A 277 10.52 -4.72 22.56
CA GLY A 277 10.99 -4.67 23.94
C GLY A 277 11.58 -6.02 24.30
N ALA A 278 12.81 -6.06 24.84
CA ALA A 278 13.46 -7.32 25.22
C ALA A 278 12.71 -8.02 26.36
N PHE A 279 12.06 -7.24 27.22
CA PHE A 279 10.99 -7.68 28.11
C PHE A 279 9.73 -6.93 27.74
N MET A 280 8.78 -7.63 27.11
CA MET A 280 7.44 -7.09 26.92
C MET A 280 6.75 -6.98 28.27
N SER A 281 6.07 -5.85 28.53
CA SER A 281 5.43 -5.64 29.82
C SER A 281 4.22 -6.53 29.97
N THR A 282 4.04 -7.05 31.18
CA THR A 282 2.78 -7.63 31.65
C THR A 282 1.73 -6.55 31.98
N SER A 283 2.09 -5.26 31.93
CA SER A 283 1.16 -4.13 32.09
C SER A 283 0.58 -3.65 30.76
N GLU A 284 -0.74 -3.54 30.70
CA GLU A 284 -1.53 -3.11 29.53
C GLU A 284 -1.30 -1.62 29.14
N THR A 285 -0.52 -0.92 29.95
CA THR A 285 -0.09 0.48 29.85
C THR A 285 1.26 0.67 29.16
N ALA A 286 2.00 -0.41 28.88
CA ALA A 286 3.30 -0.29 28.25
C ALA A 286 3.16 -0.03 26.75
N GLU A 287 3.28 1.24 26.37
CA GLU A 287 3.63 1.58 25.00
C GLU A 287 4.99 0.95 24.66
N ASN A 288 5.02 -0.02 23.75
CA ASN A 288 6.18 -0.20 22.89
C ASN A 288 6.28 1.05 22.00
N ALA A 289 6.82 2.13 22.57
CA ALA A 289 7.05 3.44 21.96
C ALA A 289 8.20 3.34 20.94
N ASN A 290 7.92 2.60 19.88
CA ASN A 290 8.81 2.31 18.78
C ASN A 290 8.17 2.89 17.52
N ASP A 291 8.38 4.19 17.27
CA ASP A 291 8.21 4.76 15.92
C ASP A 291 9.13 3.97 14.98
N THR A 292 8.51 3.10 14.18
CA THR A 292 9.17 1.96 13.56
C THR A 292 9.74 2.28 12.19
N LYS A 293 9.51 3.46 11.62
CA LYS A 293 9.85 3.80 10.21
C LYS A 293 11.31 3.52 9.78
N LYS A 294 12.25 3.41 10.72
CA LYS A 294 13.67 3.08 10.48
C LYS A 294 14.03 1.59 10.61
N TYR A 295 13.13 0.77 11.15
CA TYR A 295 13.34 -0.64 11.52
C TYR A 295 12.19 -1.53 11.03
N LEU A 296 11.77 -1.27 9.79
CA LEU A 296 10.84 -2.09 9.03
C LEU A 296 11.59 -2.74 7.88
N VAL A 297 11.36 -4.03 7.63
CA VAL A 297 11.86 -4.69 6.42
C VAL A 297 11.23 -4.00 5.20
N LYS A 298 12.07 -3.56 4.25
CA LYS A 298 11.61 -3.11 2.93
C LYS A 298 10.97 -4.28 2.17
N ASP A 299 10.12 -3.95 1.19
CA ASP A 299 9.52 -4.88 0.23
C ASP A 299 10.45 -6.05 -0.14
N PHE A 300 10.24 -7.21 0.48
CA PHE A 300 10.99 -8.43 0.19
C PHE A 300 10.12 -9.40 -0.56
N GLU A 301 10.71 -10.03 -1.57
CA GLU A 301 10.03 -10.94 -2.48
C GLU A 301 10.23 -12.38 -2.01
N VAL A 302 9.19 -13.19 -2.14
CA VAL A 302 9.32 -14.64 -1.99
C VAL A 302 8.82 -15.33 -3.25
N ALA A 303 9.69 -16.15 -3.84
CA ALA A 303 9.41 -16.90 -5.04
C ALA A 303 8.37 -17.99 -4.75
N SER A 304 7.18 -17.84 -5.33
CA SER A 304 6.15 -18.87 -5.37
C SER A 304 5.83 -19.21 -6.83
N SER A 305 5.58 -20.49 -7.09
CA SER A 305 5.35 -20.99 -8.45
C SER A 305 4.30 -22.10 -8.42
N GLY A 306 3.03 -21.73 -8.59
CA GLY A 306 1.91 -22.67 -8.60
C GLY A 306 0.57 -22.04 -8.27
N SER A 307 -0.46 -22.87 -8.19
CA SER A 307 -1.81 -22.51 -7.74
C SER A 307 -1.99 -22.62 -6.23
N THR A 308 -1.08 -23.31 -5.52
CA THR A 308 -1.04 -23.42 -4.06
C THR A 308 0.41 -23.32 -3.57
N THR A 309 0.64 -22.47 -2.57
CA THR A 309 1.92 -22.38 -1.83
C THR A 309 1.61 -21.77 -0.47
N THR A 310 2.17 -22.34 0.61
CA THR A 310 2.13 -21.75 1.95
C THR A 310 3.46 -21.07 2.24
N LEU A 311 3.42 -19.82 2.70
CA LEU A 311 4.57 -18.96 2.91
C LEU A 311 4.70 -18.58 4.40
N PRO A 312 5.64 -19.18 5.15
CA PRO A 312 5.97 -18.76 6.51
C PRO A 312 6.82 -17.48 6.52
N PHE A 313 6.52 -16.54 7.42
CA PHE A 313 7.42 -15.46 7.79
C PHE A 313 7.23 -15.03 9.26
N TYR A 314 8.16 -14.24 9.78
CA TYR A 314 8.17 -13.78 11.19
C TYR A 314 8.06 -12.25 11.30
N THR A 315 7.58 -11.78 12.44
CA THR A 315 7.63 -10.37 12.86
C THR A 315 7.63 -10.28 14.38
N TYR A 316 8.25 -9.25 14.96
CA TYR A 316 7.94 -8.88 16.34
C TYR A 316 6.54 -8.27 16.44
N GLU A 317 6.01 -8.19 17.67
CA GLU A 317 4.72 -7.55 17.92
C GLU A 317 4.71 -6.07 17.51
N LYS A 318 3.56 -5.65 16.97
CA LYS A 318 3.32 -4.29 16.50
C LYS A 318 2.35 -3.58 17.46
N THR A 319 2.72 -2.38 17.93
CA THR A 319 1.88 -1.61 18.86
C THR A 319 0.69 -0.93 18.16
N TYR A 320 -0.39 -0.78 18.95
CA TYR A 320 -1.72 -0.28 18.56
C TYR A 320 -1.77 1.14 17.96
N ASN A 321 -0.90 2.07 18.37
CA ASN A 321 -1.00 3.48 17.95
C ASN A 321 -1.02 3.59 16.41
N PRO A 322 -1.90 4.42 15.78
CA PRO A 322 -2.37 4.20 14.42
C PRO A 322 -1.23 4.29 13.39
N GLN A 323 -0.78 3.13 12.90
CA GLN A 323 0.43 3.05 12.09
C GLN A 323 0.13 3.32 10.61
N ALA A 324 0.67 4.43 10.10
CA ALA A 324 0.69 4.79 8.68
C ALA A 324 1.29 3.72 7.74
N ASN A 325 1.99 2.74 8.30
CA ASN A 325 2.67 1.65 7.59
C ASN A 325 2.09 0.29 8.03
N PRO A 326 0.91 -0.16 7.53
CA PRO A 326 0.38 -1.50 7.81
C PRO A 326 1.35 -2.60 7.34
N LEU A 327 1.43 -3.71 8.09
CA LEU A 327 2.12 -4.92 7.63
C LEU A 327 1.39 -5.37 6.36
N THR A 328 2.04 -5.23 5.22
CA THR A 328 1.39 -5.29 3.91
C THR A 328 1.86 -6.54 3.19
N ILE A 329 0.94 -7.23 2.53
CA ILE A 329 1.25 -8.33 1.64
C ILE A 329 0.63 -8.03 0.27
N LYS A 330 1.47 -7.95 -0.76
CA LYS A 330 1.06 -7.73 -2.15
C LYS A 330 1.25 -9.01 -2.96
N VAL A 331 0.26 -9.35 -3.77
CA VAL A 331 0.23 -10.55 -4.61
C VAL A 331 -0.01 -10.14 -6.05
N ASP A 332 0.98 -10.38 -6.91
CA ASP A 332 0.91 -10.11 -8.35
C ASP A 332 0.77 -11.43 -9.11
N GLY A 333 -0.15 -11.47 -10.07
CA GLY A 333 -0.45 -12.70 -10.81
C GLY A 333 -1.21 -12.48 -12.11
N ASN A 334 -1.31 -13.56 -12.89
CA ASN A 334 -2.02 -13.62 -14.17
C ASN A 334 -3.34 -14.36 -14.01
N LEU A 335 -4.46 -13.69 -14.29
CA LEU A 335 -5.78 -14.30 -14.40
C LEU A 335 -6.04 -14.71 -15.86
N LYS A 336 -6.11 -16.02 -16.11
CA LYS A 336 -6.27 -16.63 -17.43
C LYS A 336 -7.67 -17.23 -17.59
N TYR A 337 -8.30 -17.03 -18.75
CA TYR A 337 -9.42 -17.86 -19.21
C TYR A 337 -8.91 -18.85 -20.24
N GLY A 338 -9.39 -20.09 -20.23
CA GLY A 338 -8.87 -21.12 -21.13
C GLY A 338 -9.75 -22.34 -21.31
N THR A 339 -9.38 -23.13 -22.30
CA THR A 339 -9.85 -24.50 -22.51
C THR A 339 -8.94 -25.46 -21.75
N PHE A 340 -9.57 -26.40 -21.06
CA PHE A 340 -8.92 -27.50 -20.36
C PHE A 340 -9.40 -28.83 -20.94
N GLU A 341 -8.55 -29.84 -20.91
CA GLU A 341 -8.94 -31.22 -21.13
C GLU A 341 -8.80 -32.00 -19.83
N GLU A 342 -9.93 -32.52 -19.36
CA GLU A 342 -10.02 -33.44 -18.24
C GLU A 342 -10.10 -34.86 -18.80
N LYS A 343 -9.06 -35.65 -18.53
CA LYS A 343 -8.92 -37.01 -19.05
C LYS A 343 -9.02 -38.00 -17.90
N THR A 344 -10.07 -38.80 -17.91
CA THR A 344 -10.34 -39.87 -16.94
C THR A 344 -10.12 -41.23 -17.61
N VAL A 345 -9.12 -41.97 -17.17
CA VAL A 345 -8.80 -43.31 -17.68
C VAL A 345 -9.23 -44.36 -16.66
N GLU A 346 -10.20 -45.19 -17.04
CA GLU A 346 -10.64 -46.39 -16.33
C GLU A 346 -9.87 -47.59 -16.90
N THR A 347 -9.13 -48.33 -16.06
CA THR A 347 -8.45 -49.58 -16.45
C THR A 347 -9.09 -50.72 -15.66
N PHE A 348 -9.61 -51.75 -16.35
CA PHE A 348 -10.34 -52.83 -15.71
C PHE A 348 -10.03 -54.21 -16.32
N SER A 349 -10.25 -55.25 -15.53
CA SER A 349 -10.21 -56.65 -16.00
C SER A 349 -11.59 -57.29 -15.89
N ALA A 350 -11.99 -58.09 -16.88
CA ALA A 350 -13.34 -58.67 -16.91
C ALA A 350 -13.40 -60.06 -17.57
N GLU A 351 -14.38 -60.86 -17.18
CA GLU A 351 -14.74 -62.15 -17.79
C GLU A 351 -16.05 -62.06 -18.59
N TYR A 352 -16.12 -62.80 -19.69
CA TYR A 352 -17.24 -62.80 -20.63
C TYR A 352 -17.71 -64.25 -20.90
N GLN A 353 -19.00 -64.53 -20.71
CA GLN A 353 -19.56 -65.89 -20.84
C GLN A 353 -20.05 -66.16 -22.27
N TRP A 354 -19.59 -67.26 -22.87
CA TRP A 354 -19.96 -67.68 -24.22
C TRP A 354 -20.99 -68.80 -24.26
N ILE A 355 -21.98 -68.61 -25.14
CA ILE A 355 -23.01 -69.59 -25.46
C ILE A 355 -22.81 -70.04 -26.92
N SER A 356 -22.68 -71.35 -27.14
CA SER A 356 -22.63 -71.94 -28.49
C SER A 356 -24.00 -72.48 -28.89
N ASP A 357 -24.47 -72.12 -30.08
CA ASP A 357 -25.81 -72.48 -30.60
C ASP A 357 -26.09 -73.99 -30.58
N ASN A 358 -25.07 -74.83 -30.79
CA ASN A 358 -25.19 -76.29 -30.93
C ASN A 358 -24.93 -77.06 -29.61
N GLY A 359 -24.97 -76.40 -28.44
CA GLY A 359 -24.94 -77.06 -27.13
C GLY A 359 -23.62 -77.72 -26.68
N GLY A 360 -22.57 -77.72 -27.51
CA GLY A 360 -21.28 -78.34 -27.20
C GLY A 360 -20.51 -77.71 -26.02
N GLN A 361 -19.44 -78.39 -25.58
CA GLN A 361 -18.49 -77.88 -24.57
C GLN A 361 -17.27 -77.15 -25.16
N GLY A 362 -17.25 -76.92 -26.48
CA GLY A 362 -16.19 -76.17 -27.17
C GLY A 362 -16.73 -74.94 -27.88
N TRP A 363 -15.84 -73.98 -28.13
CA TRP A 363 -16.12 -72.84 -29.00
C TRP A 363 -16.43 -73.32 -30.42
N GLY A 364 -17.34 -72.64 -31.11
CA GLY A 364 -17.76 -72.99 -32.46
C GLY A 364 -17.97 -71.74 -33.31
N LYS A 365 -18.07 -71.91 -34.63
CA LYS A 365 -18.22 -70.82 -35.60
C LYS A 365 -19.55 -70.04 -35.51
N LYS A 366 -20.41 -70.37 -34.53
CA LYS A 366 -21.66 -69.66 -34.22
C LYS A 366 -21.90 -69.68 -32.70
N GLY A 367 -22.36 -68.56 -32.16
CA GLY A 367 -22.53 -68.29 -30.73
C GLY A 367 -22.43 -66.80 -30.41
N TYR A 368 -22.57 -66.46 -29.13
CA TYR A 368 -22.52 -65.08 -28.64
C TYR A 368 -22.07 -65.00 -27.17
N PHE A 369 -21.75 -63.78 -26.71
CA PHE A 369 -21.47 -63.48 -25.31
C PHE A 369 -22.72 -62.99 -24.58
N ASP A 370 -23.06 -63.62 -23.46
CA ASP A 370 -24.32 -63.43 -22.72
C ASP A 370 -24.14 -62.55 -21.47
N ASN A 371 -23.01 -62.69 -20.75
CA ASN A 371 -22.71 -61.94 -19.52
C ASN A 371 -21.29 -61.36 -19.52
N LYS A 372 -21.10 -60.19 -18.88
CA LYS A 372 -19.80 -59.56 -18.54
C LYS A 372 -19.68 -59.39 -17.02
N THR A 373 -18.61 -59.89 -16.43
CA THR A 373 -18.29 -59.77 -15.00
C THR A 373 -16.99 -58.99 -14.84
N VAL A 374 -17.00 -57.83 -14.18
CA VAL A 374 -15.78 -57.06 -13.88
C VAL A 374 -15.12 -57.63 -12.61
N ILE A 375 -13.82 -57.87 -12.67
CA ILE A 375 -13.01 -58.49 -11.60
C ILE A 375 -12.21 -57.43 -10.82
N SER A 376 -11.72 -56.40 -11.51
CA SER A 376 -10.98 -55.29 -10.91
C SER A 376 -11.10 -54.04 -11.77
N SER A 377 -11.05 -52.85 -11.17
CA SER A 377 -10.92 -51.58 -11.87
C SER A 377 -10.11 -50.56 -11.07
N GLU A 378 -9.43 -49.65 -11.78
CA GLU A 378 -8.74 -48.48 -11.24
C GLU A 378 -9.04 -47.28 -12.15
N THR A 379 -9.19 -46.10 -11.58
CA THR A 379 -9.53 -44.87 -12.32
C THR A 379 -8.56 -43.75 -11.96
N LYS A 380 -7.99 -43.09 -12.98
CA LYS A 380 -7.14 -41.91 -12.82
C LYS A 380 -7.64 -40.74 -13.66
N THR A 381 -7.75 -39.57 -13.06
CA THR A 381 -8.14 -38.31 -13.72
C THR A 381 -6.97 -37.32 -13.73
N THR A 382 -6.78 -36.62 -14.84
CA THR A 382 -5.79 -35.53 -15.01
C THR A 382 -6.45 -34.37 -15.75
N GLN A 383 -6.15 -33.12 -15.36
CA GLN A 383 -6.67 -31.91 -16.01
C GLN A 383 -5.50 -31.00 -16.43
N GLU A 384 -5.46 -30.60 -17.70
CA GLU A 384 -4.43 -29.69 -18.25
C GLU A 384 -5.08 -28.58 -19.08
N MET A 385 -4.52 -27.36 -19.04
CA MET A 385 -4.98 -26.24 -19.88
C MET A 385 -4.39 -26.38 -21.28
N THR A 386 -5.19 -26.84 -22.25
CA THR A 386 -4.75 -27.03 -23.63
C THR A 386 -4.78 -25.75 -24.48
N LYS A 387 -5.49 -24.71 -24.05
CA LYS A 387 -5.51 -23.40 -24.73
C LYS A 387 -5.85 -22.23 -23.80
N THR A 388 -5.04 -21.18 -23.81
CA THR A 388 -5.43 -19.87 -23.23
C THR A 388 -6.27 -19.06 -24.23
N ILE A 389 -7.28 -18.35 -23.74
CA ILE A 389 -8.24 -17.53 -24.51
C ILE A 389 -8.13 -16.06 -24.10
N ASP A 390 -7.97 -15.77 -22.80
CA ASP A 390 -7.76 -14.43 -22.24
C ASP A 390 -6.68 -14.49 -21.15
N ASN A 391 -5.96 -13.38 -20.92
CA ASN A 391 -4.94 -13.24 -19.88
C ASN A 391 -4.85 -11.79 -19.39
N MET A 392 -5.21 -11.56 -18.13
CA MET A 392 -5.14 -10.27 -17.47
C MET A 392 -4.17 -10.28 -16.29
N GLU A 393 -3.31 -9.27 -16.20
CA GLU A 393 -2.57 -8.99 -14.96
C GLU A 393 -3.52 -8.50 -13.85
N LYS A 394 -3.25 -8.93 -12.61
CA LYS A 394 -3.94 -8.51 -11.38
C LYS A 394 -2.95 -8.37 -10.23
N SER A 395 -3.20 -7.36 -9.40
CA SER A 395 -2.44 -7.04 -8.18
C SER A 395 -3.41 -6.93 -7.02
N TYR A 396 -3.22 -7.74 -5.98
CA TYR A 396 -4.01 -7.71 -4.74
C TYR A 396 -3.14 -7.20 -3.59
N LYS A 397 -3.71 -6.40 -2.69
CA LYS A 397 -3.02 -5.87 -1.50
C LYS A 397 -3.82 -6.19 -0.24
N LEU A 398 -3.17 -6.85 0.71
CA LEU A 398 -3.64 -7.12 2.06
C LEU A 398 -2.87 -6.23 3.05
N ALA A 399 -3.52 -5.78 4.12
CA ALA A 399 -2.94 -4.87 5.10
C ALA A 399 -3.37 -5.24 6.52
N PHE A 400 -2.40 -5.57 7.38
CA PHE A 400 -2.61 -5.85 8.79
C PHE A 400 -2.18 -4.65 9.63
N ASN A 401 -3.10 -4.14 10.45
CA ASN A 401 -2.84 -3.15 11.49
C ASN A 401 -3.59 -3.55 12.77
N PRO A 402 -2.92 -3.61 13.93
CA PRO A 402 -3.58 -3.84 15.21
C PRO A 402 -4.54 -2.70 15.57
N ALA A 403 -5.77 -3.06 15.91
CA ALA A 403 -6.67 -2.29 16.77
C ALA A 403 -6.61 -2.86 18.21
N LYS A 404 -7.01 -2.06 19.22
CA LYS A 404 -7.10 -2.46 20.63
C LYS A 404 -8.52 -2.12 21.13
N SER A 405 -9.21 -3.06 21.79
CA SER A 405 -10.51 -2.78 22.42
C SER A 405 -10.33 -2.05 23.76
N ALA A 406 -11.44 -1.55 24.32
CA ALA A 406 -11.43 -0.94 25.66
C ALA A 406 -10.92 -1.91 26.75
N ASP A 407 -11.15 -3.22 26.58
CA ASP A 407 -10.81 -4.33 27.48
C ASP A 407 -9.36 -4.85 27.26
N CYS A 408 -8.52 -4.01 26.67
CA CYS A 408 -7.11 -4.28 26.36
C CYS A 408 -6.84 -5.52 25.49
N ASN A 409 -7.84 -6.05 24.80
CA ASN A 409 -7.65 -7.02 23.72
C ASN A 409 -7.01 -6.34 22.51
N THR A 410 -6.31 -7.10 21.65
CA THR A 410 -5.90 -6.63 20.31
C THR A 410 -6.17 -7.69 19.25
N ASN A 411 -6.51 -7.25 18.03
CA ASN A 411 -6.57 -8.11 16.84
C ASN A 411 -5.23 -8.14 16.06
N GLY A 412 -4.17 -7.59 16.65
CA GLY A 412 -2.83 -7.54 16.07
C GLY A 412 -2.10 -8.88 16.05
N VAL A 413 -0.91 -8.85 15.44
CA VAL A 413 0.05 -9.94 15.50
C VAL A 413 0.79 -9.86 16.83
N VAL A 414 0.39 -10.73 17.76
CA VAL A 414 0.90 -10.81 19.14
C VAL A 414 2.05 -11.81 19.21
N HIS A 415 3.07 -11.48 20.00
CA HIS A 415 4.29 -12.30 20.12
C HIS A 415 4.01 -13.77 20.53
N GLY A 416 4.84 -14.69 20.04
CA GLY A 416 4.75 -16.12 20.39
C GLY A 416 3.56 -16.89 19.79
N ASN A 417 2.71 -16.26 18.98
CA ASN A 417 1.60 -16.93 18.29
C ASN A 417 1.93 -17.38 16.87
N LEU A 418 1.16 -18.35 16.37
CA LEU A 418 1.15 -18.83 14.99
C LEU A 418 -0.19 -18.51 14.31
N TYR A 419 -0.13 -17.75 13.21
CA TYR A 419 -1.30 -17.35 12.42
C TYR A 419 -1.33 -18.12 11.09
N ASP A 420 -2.41 -18.83 10.79
CA ASP A 420 -2.69 -19.37 9.45
C ASP A 420 -3.63 -18.41 8.72
N VAL A 421 -3.17 -17.85 7.60
CA VAL A 421 -3.88 -16.82 6.83
C VAL A 421 -4.24 -17.37 5.46
N VAL A 422 -5.54 -17.46 5.17
CA VAL A 422 -6.06 -17.97 3.89
C VAL A 422 -6.72 -16.85 3.10
N GLY A 423 -6.04 -16.36 2.06
CA GLY A 423 -6.61 -15.43 1.09
C GLY A 423 -7.41 -16.15 0.02
N THR A 424 -8.72 -15.84 -0.09
CA THR A 424 -9.61 -16.39 -1.13
C THR A 424 -9.89 -15.31 -2.18
N ILE A 425 -9.41 -15.50 -3.39
CA ILE A 425 -9.67 -14.59 -4.53
C ILE A 425 -10.91 -15.10 -5.26
N ASP A 426 -11.96 -14.28 -5.40
CA ASP A 426 -13.14 -14.63 -6.19
C ASP A 426 -13.16 -13.91 -7.54
N VAL A 427 -13.01 -14.69 -8.61
CA VAL A 427 -12.95 -14.19 -9.98
C VAL A 427 -14.30 -13.63 -10.47
N ASN A 428 -15.42 -14.04 -9.86
CA ASN A 428 -16.76 -13.61 -10.26
C ASN A 428 -17.06 -12.18 -9.80
N THR A 429 -16.93 -11.92 -8.49
CA THR A 429 -17.16 -10.58 -7.92
C THR A 429 -15.96 -9.65 -8.09
N ARG A 430 -14.77 -10.20 -8.39
CA ARG A 430 -13.47 -9.53 -8.43
C ARG A 430 -12.98 -9.06 -7.05
N GLU A 431 -13.63 -9.52 -5.99
CA GLU A 431 -13.24 -9.29 -4.60
C GLU A 431 -12.17 -10.30 -4.15
N ALA A 432 -11.44 -9.98 -3.08
CA ALA A 432 -10.63 -10.94 -2.35
C ALA A 432 -11.04 -10.92 -0.88
N LYS A 433 -11.39 -12.10 -0.34
CA LYS A 433 -11.89 -12.27 1.03
C LYS A 433 -10.89 -13.12 1.81
N PHE A 434 -10.40 -12.58 2.92
CA PHE A 434 -9.30 -13.14 3.69
C PHE A 434 -9.81 -13.61 5.05
N ASN A 435 -9.69 -14.92 5.30
CA ASN A 435 -9.97 -15.50 6.61
C ASN A 435 -8.65 -15.94 7.23
N TRP A 436 -8.44 -15.62 8.50
CA TRP A 436 -7.29 -16.12 9.27
C TRP A 436 -7.78 -16.90 10.48
N THR A 437 -6.96 -17.83 10.94
CA THR A 437 -7.22 -18.61 12.15
C THR A 437 -5.97 -18.61 13.03
N LEU A 438 -6.15 -18.26 14.30
CA LEU A 438 -5.13 -18.51 15.31
C LEU A 438 -5.01 -20.03 15.52
N LYS A 439 -3.88 -20.62 15.14
CA LYS A 439 -3.62 -22.02 15.51
C LYS A 439 -3.20 -22.04 16.99
N PRO A 440 -3.72 -22.98 17.81
CA PRO A 440 -3.58 -22.91 19.26
C PRO A 440 -2.15 -23.19 19.74
N TRP A 441 -1.36 -22.13 19.83
CA TRP A 441 -0.18 -22.06 20.70
C TRP A 441 -0.69 -21.75 22.12
N ASN A 442 -0.97 -22.79 22.92
CA ASN A 442 -1.28 -22.62 24.34
C ASN A 442 -0.09 -21.90 25.02
N VAL A 443 -0.23 -20.86 25.84
CA VAL A 443 -1.31 -20.44 26.76
C VAL A 443 -1.43 -18.90 26.70
N ARG A 444 -2.60 -18.24 26.66
CA ARG A 444 -3.73 -18.25 27.61
C ARG A 444 -5.11 -18.21 26.93
N HIS A 445 -6.12 -18.76 27.63
CA HIS A 445 -7.53 -18.58 27.31
C HIS A 445 -7.99 -17.12 27.46
N ARG A 446 -8.81 -16.65 26.51
CA ARG A 446 -10.03 -15.87 26.80
C ARG A 446 -11.19 -16.63 26.16
N GLU A 447 -12.40 -16.52 26.71
CA GLU A 447 -13.56 -17.28 26.23
C GLU A 447 -14.08 -16.75 24.88
N ILE A 448 -14.60 -17.65 24.04
CA ILE A 448 -15.00 -17.34 22.67
C ILE A 448 -16.52 -17.18 22.59
N SER A 449 -16.98 -15.93 22.60
CA SER A 449 -18.26 -15.53 22.02
C SER A 449 -17.99 -14.86 20.68
N VAL A 450 -18.29 -15.53 19.56
CA VAL A 450 -18.17 -14.93 18.23
C VAL A 450 -19.44 -14.15 17.92
N ASP A 451 -19.46 -12.88 18.33
CA ASP A 451 -20.18 -11.86 17.59
C ASP A 451 -19.20 -11.18 16.63
N ILE A 452 -19.57 -11.09 15.36
CA ILE A 452 -18.81 -10.36 14.36
C ILE A 452 -19.09 -8.88 14.57
N VAL A 453 -18.22 -8.20 15.32
CA VAL A 453 -18.19 -6.74 15.33
C VAL A 453 -17.63 -6.30 13.98
N ASP A 454 -18.49 -5.71 13.14
CA ASP A 454 -18.12 -5.23 11.83
C ASP A 454 -16.91 -4.27 11.91
N PRO A 455 -15.96 -4.34 10.96
CA PRO A 455 -14.76 -3.51 11.01
C PRO A 455 -15.15 -2.03 10.86
N ALA A 456 -14.61 -1.16 11.72
CA ALA A 456 -14.74 0.27 11.54
C ALA A 456 -14.09 0.71 10.21
N PHE A 457 -14.84 1.38 9.34
CA PHE A 457 -14.33 1.90 8.07
C PHE A 457 -15.01 3.22 7.68
N LEU A 458 -14.30 4.04 6.92
CA LEU A 458 -14.82 5.17 6.19
C LEU A 458 -14.09 5.25 4.84
N VAL A 459 -14.84 5.38 3.76
CA VAL A 459 -14.32 5.57 2.40
C VAL A 459 -15.16 6.66 1.73
N VAL A 460 -14.51 7.64 1.12
CA VAL A 460 -15.15 8.65 0.26
C VAL A 460 -14.57 8.50 -1.15
N ALA A 461 -15.43 8.29 -2.15
CA ALA A 461 -15.02 7.84 -3.48
C ALA A 461 -14.19 8.89 -4.25
N ASN A 462 -14.57 10.17 -4.15
CA ASN A 462 -13.81 11.31 -4.65
C ASN A 462 -13.53 12.28 -3.49
N THR A 463 -12.27 12.36 -3.05
CA THR A 463 -11.80 13.29 -2.02
C THR A 463 -11.28 14.61 -2.59
N GLU A 464 -10.91 14.67 -3.88
CA GLU A 464 -10.66 15.93 -4.59
C GLU A 464 -11.58 16.03 -5.82
N MET A 465 -12.26 17.17 -5.98
CA MET A 465 -13.29 17.39 -6.98
C MET A 465 -13.22 18.78 -7.60
N THR A 466 -13.79 18.93 -8.81
CA THR A 466 -13.87 20.23 -9.51
C THR A 466 -15.31 20.56 -9.89
N MET A 467 -15.73 21.80 -9.64
CA MET A 467 -16.99 22.37 -10.13
C MET A 467 -16.72 23.41 -11.24
N PRO A 468 -16.53 23.00 -12.51
CA PRO A 468 -16.31 23.91 -13.62
C PRO A 468 -17.62 24.57 -14.07
N ASN A 469 -17.85 25.84 -13.69
CA ASN A 469 -19.07 26.58 -14.05
C ASN A 469 -20.39 25.87 -13.63
N ILE A 470 -20.36 25.14 -12.51
CA ILE A 470 -21.54 24.49 -11.90
C ILE A 470 -21.69 24.88 -10.43
N THR A 471 -22.93 24.84 -9.94
CA THR A 471 -23.30 25.21 -8.56
C THR A 471 -23.42 24.02 -7.62
N SER A 472 -23.35 22.78 -8.11
CA SER A 472 -23.44 21.59 -7.25
C SER A 472 -22.68 20.39 -7.82
N ILE A 473 -22.17 19.55 -6.92
CA ILE A 473 -21.50 18.27 -7.20
C ILE A 473 -21.72 17.32 -6.01
N SER A 474 -21.54 16.02 -6.21
CA SER A 474 -21.60 15.06 -5.12
C SER A 474 -20.50 14.00 -5.20
N THR A 475 -20.17 13.44 -4.03
CA THR A 475 -19.27 12.30 -3.86
C THR A 475 -19.98 11.21 -3.08
N MET A 476 -19.63 9.95 -3.31
CA MET A 476 -20.24 8.82 -2.60
C MET A 476 -19.39 8.46 -1.38
N PHE A 477 -20.03 8.11 -0.27
CA PHE A 477 -19.36 7.53 0.90
C PHE A 477 -19.90 6.14 1.22
N GLN A 478 -19.05 5.33 1.85
CA GLN A 478 -19.43 4.09 2.53
C GLN A 478 -18.66 4.03 3.86
N SER A 479 -19.34 3.66 4.93
CA SER A 479 -18.87 3.73 6.32
C SER A 479 -19.40 2.56 7.14
N SER A 480 -18.77 2.27 8.28
CA SER A 480 -19.26 1.35 9.30
C SER A 480 -20.37 1.95 10.17
N SER A 481 -20.39 3.27 10.32
CA SER A 481 -21.37 4.02 11.11
C SER A 481 -21.85 5.29 10.38
N PRO A 482 -22.84 6.03 10.91
CA PRO A 482 -23.23 7.34 10.39
C PRO A 482 -22.06 8.33 10.34
N ILE A 483 -21.93 9.05 9.23
CA ILE A 483 -20.92 10.11 9.09
C ILE A 483 -21.40 11.46 9.62
N THR A 484 -20.44 12.26 10.07
CA THR A 484 -20.56 13.68 10.37
C THR A 484 -19.69 14.50 9.40
N ILE A 485 -19.99 15.78 9.25
CA ILE A 485 -19.20 16.74 8.48
C ILE A 485 -18.70 17.81 9.45
N SER A 486 -17.41 18.15 9.36
CA SER A 486 -16.73 19.08 10.27
C SER A 486 -15.59 19.82 9.55
N ASN A 487 -14.91 20.73 10.27
CA ASN A 487 -13.77 21.51 9.76
C ASN A 487 -14.03 22.22 8.42
N GLU A 488 -15.27 22.62 8.16
CA GLU A 488 -15.64 23.29 6.91
C GLU A 488 -14.88 24.61 6.77
N GLN A 489 -14.25 24.83 5.62
CA GLN A 489 -13.55 26.04 5.26
C GLN A 489 -13.88 26.40 3.82
N VAL A 490 -13.93 27.70 3.52
CA VAL A 490 -14.10 28.22 2.16
C VAL A 490 -13.19 29.42 1.94
N SER A 491 -12.51 29.47 0.79
CA SER A 491 -11.64 30.58 0.40
C SER A 491 -11.88 30.96 -1.06
N ASN A 492 -11.77 32.27 -1.37
CA ASN A 492 -12.00 32.78 -2.72
C ASN A 492 -11.29 34.12 -2.95
N GLY A 493 -10.01 34.05 -3.30
CA GLY A 493 -9.17 35.23 -3.53
C GLY A 493 -9.02 36.12 -2.30
N THR A 494 -8.76 37.42 -2.51
CA THR A 494 -8.75 38.41 -1.43
C THR A 494 -10.13 39.02 -1.17
N SER A 495 -10.97 39.13 -2.21
CA SER A 495 -12.30 39.74 -2.14
C SER A 495 -13.39 38.85 -1.52
N ASN A 496 -13.11 37.58 -1.23
CA ASN A 496 -13.95 36.68 -0.43
C ASN A 496 -15.44 36.74 -0.80
N SER A 497 -15.74 36.51 -2.09
CA SER A 497 -17.03 36.83 -2.69
C SER A 497 -17.87 35.57 -2.96
N ASN A 498 -19.18 35.64 -2.70
CA ASN A 498 -20.09 34.49 -2.81
C ASN A 498 -19.59 33.24 -2.03
N LEU A 499 -19.10 33.45 -0.81
CA LEU A 499 -18.67 32.36 0.08
C LEU A 499 -19.80 31.44 0.56
N LYS A 500 -21.06 31.69 0.20
CA LYS A 500 -22.18 30.86 0.62
C LYS A 500 -22.13 29.49 -0.06
N TYR A 501 -22.13 28.46 0.77
CA TYR A 501 -22.18 27.05 0.40
C TYR A 501 -23.17 26.30 1.30
N THR A 502 -23.42 25.03 0.99
CA THR A 502 -24.16 24.09 1.82
C THR A 502 -23.59 22.70 1.53
N ILE A 503 -23.31 21.92 2.57
CA ILE A 503 -22.93 20.51 2.45
C ILE A 503 -24.01 19.70 3.14
N THR A 504 -24.59 18.74 2.43
CA THR A 504 -25.56 17.79 2.98
C THR A 504 -25.07 16.38 2.75
N LYS A 505 -25.40 15.47 3.66
CA LYS A 505 -25.12 14.04 3.53
C LYS A 505 -26.43 13.26 3.42
N SER A 506 -26.36 12.08 2.82
CA SER A 506 -27.33 11.02 3.05
C SER A 506 -27.32 10.57 4.53
N ASP A 507 -28.40 9.94 4.98
CA ASP A 507 -28.48 9.31 6.30
C ASP A 507 -28.09 7.83 6.26
N GLY A 508 -27.68 7.30 7.42
CA GLY A 508 -27.10 5.97 7.55
C GLY A 508 -25.65 5.90 7.08
N ASN A 509 -25.23 4.69 6.72
CA ASN A 509 -23.83 4.29 6.62
C ASN A 509 -23.25 4.37 5.20
N SER A 510 -24.07 4.69 4.19
CA SER A 510 -23.61 4.86 2.80
C SER A 510 -24.57 5.71 1.98
N GLY A 511 -24.05 6.58 1.11
CA GLY A 511 -24.86 7.41 0.24
C GLY A 511 -24.07 8.55 -0.38
N SER A 512 -24.76 9.62 -0.77
CA SER A 512 -24.15 10.85 -1.26
C SER A 512 -23.68 11.78 -0.13
N ILE A 513 -22.63 12.55 -0.41
CA ILE A 513 -22.40 13.87 0.16
C ILE A 513 -22.57 14.85 -0.98
N ASP A 514 -23.55 15.73 -0.86
CA ASP A 514 -23.97 16.70 -1.86
C ASP A 514 -23.49 18.10 -1.45
N ILE A 515 -22.66 18.71 -2.30
CA ILE A 515 -22.09 20.04 -2.10
C ILE A 515 -22.84 21.00 -3.04
N SER A 516 -23.39 22.07 -2.48
CA SER A 516 -24.04 23.17 -3.21
C SER A 516 -23.32 24.48 -2.89
N SER A 517 -23.09 25.32 -3.90
CA SER A 517 -22.32 26.56 -3.71
C SER A 517 -22.56 27.60 -4.81
N GLU A 518 -22.76 28.85 -4.38
CA GLU A 518 -22.94 29.98 -5.31
C GLU A 518 -21.66 30.24 -6.11
N LEU A 519 -21.77 30.44 -7.43
CA LEU A 519 -20.60 30.65 -8.29
C LEU A 519 -19.82 31.92 -7.85
N PRO A 520 -18.48 31.86 -7.72
CA PRO A 520 -17.66 33.03 -7.41
C PRO A 520 -17.70 34.06 -8.54
N ILE A 521 -18.02 35.31 -8.20
CA ILE A 521 -18.21 36.44 -9.14
C ILE A 521 -16.99 37.36 -9.26
N ASN A 522 -15.88 37.00 -8.61
CA ASN A 522 -14.63 37.78 -8.58
C ASN A 522 -13.57 37.32 -9.57
N PHE A 523 -13.93 36.40 -10.48
CA PHE A 523 -13.08 35.90 -11.57
C PHE A 523 -11.82 35.17 -11.09
N VAL A 524 -11.79 34.66 -9.86
CA VAL A 524 -10.76 33.73 -9.37
C VAL A 524 -11.43 32.45 -8.82
N PRO A 525 -10.73 31.31 -8.80
CA PRO A 525 -11.25 30.07 -8.21
C PRO A 525 -11.68 30.23 -6.74
N LYS A 526 -12.52 29.30 -6.30
CA LYS A 526 -13.01 29.18 -4.92
C LYS A 526 -12.74 27.75 -4.45
N GLU A 527 -12.04 27.60 -3.34
CA GLU A 527 -11.80 26.30 -2.72
C GLU A 527 -12.74 26.12 -1.54
N ILE A 528 -13.42 24.97 -1.48
CA ILE A 528 -14.21 24.52 -0.34
C ILE A 528 -13.54 23.25 0.18
N SER A 529 -13.31 23.14 1.49
CA SER A 529 -12.78 21.91 2.09
C SER A 529 -13.51 21.56 3.38
N PHE A 530 -13.66 20.27 3.66
CA PHE A 530 -14.30 19.76 4.88
C PHE A 530 -13.75 18.38 5.25
N THR A 531 -13.90 18.01 6.52
CA THR A 531 -13.57 16.67 7.02
C THR A 531 -14.87 15.87 7.21
N VAL A 532 -14.96 14.72 6.55
CA VAL A 532 -15.96 13.68 6.82
C VAL A 532 -15.44 12.81 7.96
N THR A 533 -16.24 12.49 8.98
CA THR A 533 -15.80 11.67 10.12
C THR A 533 -16.90 10.73 10.61
N ASN A 534 -16.61 9.44 10.77
CA ASN A 534 -17.55 8.46 11.30
C ASN A 534 -17.53 8.44 12.85
N GLU A 535 -18.43 7.68 13.49
CA GLU A 535 -18.58 7.66 14.95
C GLU A 535 -17.38 7.02 15.67
N GLU A 536 -16.63 6.16 14.96
CA GLU A 536 -15.37 5.56 15.43
C GLU A 536 -14.14 6.47 15.24
N GLY A 537 -14.33 7.69 14.70
CA GLY A 537 -13.27 8.70 14.58
C GLY A 537 -12.32 8.52 13.38
N LEU A 538 -12.68 7.70 12.39
CA LEU A 538 -12.01 7.68 11.08
C LEU A 538 -12.42 8.92 10.29
N SER A 539 -11.46 9.60 9.67
CA SER A 539 -11.68 10.87 8.97
C SER A 539 -11.11 10.87 7.55
N GLU A 540 -11.90 11.37 6.60
CA GLU A 540 -11.49 11.66 5.23
C GLU A 540 -11.63 13.16 4.93
N ASN A 541 -10.63 13.76 4.28
CA ASN A 541 -10.66 15.19 3.94
C ASN A 541 -11.08 15.37 2.47
N VAL A 542 -12.14 16.15 2.26
CA VAL A 542 -12.68 16.44 0.92
C VAL A 542 -12.36 17.88 0.54
N LYS A 543 -11.89 18.09 -0.70
CA LYS A 543 -11.59 19.38 -1.31
C LYS A 543 -12.34 19.55 -2.63
N VAL A 544 -12.93 20.72 -2.85
CA VAL A 544 -13.71 21.05 -4.05
C VAL A 544 -13.28 22.39 -4.64
N HIS A 545 -12.73 22.35 -5.85
CA HIS A 545 -12.32 23.51 -6.62
C HIS A 545 -13.47 24.03 -7.50
N GLN A 546 -14.15 25.10 -7.08
CA GLN A 546 -15.18 25.76 -7.86
C GLN A 546 -14.58 26.84 -8.76
N TYR A 547 -14.80 26.71 -10.07
CA TYR A 547 -14.31 27.68 -11.06
C TYR A 547 -15.44 28.58 -11.55
N PRO A 548 -15.25 29.91 -11.56
CA PRO A 548 -16.18 30.83 -12.22
C PRO A 548 -16.43 30.47 -13.71
N PRO A 549 -17.51 30.99 -14.33
CA PRO A 549 -17.74 30.87 -15.78
C PRO A 549 -16.58 31.41 -16.64
N LEU A 550 -15.81 32.34 -16.11
CA LEU A 550 -14.61 32.92 -16.69
C LEU A 550 -13.67 33.28 -15.55
N TYR A 551 -12.42 32.79 -15.55
CA TYR A 551 -11.51 32.97 -14.43
C TYR A 551 -10.07 33.27 -14.84
N ILE A 552 -9.35 33.84 -13.87
CA ILE A 552 -7.96 34.24 -13.94
C ILE A 552 -7.19 33.42 -12.89
N ALA A 553 -6.26 32.59 -13.35
CA ALA A 553 -5.21 31.98 -12.53
C ALA A 553 -3.89 32.74 -12.72
N ASN A 554 -2.89 32.47 -11.89
CA ASN A 554 -1.57 33.09 -12.03
C ASN A 554 -0.42 32.17 -11.59
N GLU A 555 0.71 32.35 -12.26
CA GLU A 555 2.01 31.75 -11.92
C GLU A 555 3.02 32.89 -11.69
N THR A 556 4.04 32.68 -10.84
CA THR A 556 5.12 33.67 -10.73
C THR A 556 6.19 33.41 -11.79
N THR A 557 6.73 34.47 -12.37
CA THR A 557 7.91 34.43 -13.25
C THR A 557 9.21 34.32 -12.44
N GLY A 558 10.18 33.57 -12.95
CA GLY A 558 11.53 33.51 -12.39
C GLY A 558 12.31 34.83 -12.52
N VAL A 559 11.86 35.76 -13.37
CA VAL A 559 12.52 37.06 -13.55
C VAL A 559 12.35 37.96 -12.34
N SER A 560 13.45 38.53 -11.86
CA SER A 560 13.42 39.73 -11.03
C SER A 560 13.47 40.96 -11.91
N TRP A 561 12.30 41.50 -12.25
CA TRP A 561 12.11 42.71 -13.04
C TRP A 561 11.33 43.76 -12.24
N SER A 562 11.77 45.01 -12.33
CA SER A 562 11.05 46.17 -11.83
C SER A 562 11.48 47.40 -12.63
N ASP A 563 10.54 48.26 -13.02
CA ASP A 563 10.90 49.60 -13.49
C ASP A 563 11.08 50.58 -12.31
N ASN A 564 11.75 51.70 -12.56
CA ASN A 564 11.92 52.79 -11.60
C ASN A 564 10.62 53.58 -11.33
N GLN A 565 9.48 53.14 -11.87
CA GLN A 565 8.15 53.72 -11.67
C GLN A 565 7.28 52.84 -10.75
N GLY A 566 7.80 51.69 -10.30
CA GLY A 566 7.15 50.75 -9.40
C GLY A 566 6.18 49.78 -10.09
N GLN A 567 6.33 49.54 -11.39
CA GLN A 567 5.76 48.36 -12.05
C GLN A 567 6.69 47.18 -11.72
N ASN A 568 6.18 46.17 -11.03
CA ASN A 568 6.96 45.02 -10.56
C ASN A 568 6.14 43.72 -10.54
N ASN A 569 5.07 43.65 -11.34
CA ASN A 569 4.15 42.52 -11.34
C ASN A 569 4.78 41.27 -11.98
N LYS A 570 5.32 40.40 -11.13
CA LYS A 570 5.91 39.11 -11.49
C LYS A 570 4.92 38.05 -12.01
N LYS A 571 3.62 38.33 -12.09
CA LYS A 571 2.63 37.30 -12.43
C LYS A 571 2.42 37.15 -13.94
N MET A 572 2.61 35.92 -14.42
CA MET A 572 2.00 35.43 -15.65
C MET A 572 0.53 35.11 -15.33
N TYR A 573 -0.40 35.52 -16.18
CA TYR A 573 -1.84 35.40 -15.91
C TYR A 573 -2.52 34.49 -16.92
N THR A 574 -3.15 33.42 -16.45
CA THR A 574 -3.86 32.45 -17.27
C THR A 574 -5.36 32.75 -17.23
N PHE A 575 -5.93 33.11 -18.38
CA PHE A 575 -7.34 33.41 -18.58
C PHE A 575 -8.02 32.19 -19.19
N LYS A 576 -9.05 31.66 -18.51
CA LYS A 576 -9.78 30.48 -18.96
C LYS A 576 -11.28 30.70 -18.94
N SER A 577 -11.91 30.39 -20.07
CA SER A 577 -13.34 30.55 -20.33
C SER A 577 -14.08 29.22 -20.25
N LEU A 578 -15.22 29.22 -19.58
CA LEU A 578 -16.20 28.13 -19.51
C LEU A 578 -17.60 28.60 -19.98
N ILE A 579 -17.66 29.74 -20.69
CA ILE A 579 -18.86 30.34 -21.29
C ILE A 579 -18.88 30.15 -22.81
N ALA A 580 -20.08 29.98 -23.38
CA ALA A 580 -20.24 29.78 -24.83
C ALA A 580 -20.04 31.06 -25.67
N ASN A 581 -20.24 32.24 -25.07
CA ASN A 581 -20.07 33.55 -25.72
C ASN A 581 -19.96 34.66 -24.66
N PHE A 582 -19.63 35.89 -25.08
CA PHE A 582 -19.41 37.04 -24.21
C PHE A 582 -20.62 37.99 -24.08
N THR A 583 -21.85 37.59 -24.47
CA THR A 583 -23.03 38.48 -24.44
C THR A 583 -23.37 39.06 -23.06
N SER A 584 -22.99 38.36 -21.98
CA SER A 584 -23.19 38.79 -20.58
C SER A 584 -21.94 39.37 -19.92
N PHE A 585 -20.90 39.70 -20.71
CA PHE A 585 -19.62 40.20 -20.21
C PHE A 585 -19.79 41.56 -19.51
N PRO A 586 -19.16 41.78 -18.33
CA PRO A 586 -19.48 42.92 -17.47
C PRO A 586 -18.94 44.24 -18.01
N LEU A 587 -19.72 45.30 -17.82
CA LEU A 587 -19.23 46.68 -17.93
C LEU A 587 -18.27 46.96 -16.75
N PRO A 588 -17.07 47.53 -16.98
CA PRO A 588 -16.20 48.04 -15.92
C PRO A 588 -16.90 49.05 -15.01
N ASP A 589 -16.46 49.22 -13.76
CA ASP A 589 -16.98 50.23 -12.84
C ASP A 589 -16.37 51.62 -13.09
N ASP A 590 -17.10 52.70 -12.80
CA ASP A 590 -16.50 54.04 -12.71
C ASP A 590 -15.76 54.18 -11.38
N ARG A 591 -14.45 53.89 -11.41
CA ARG A 591 -13.58 53.88 -10.22
C ARG A 591 -13.25 55.28 -9.67
N ASN A 592 -13.56 56.35 -10.40
CA ASN A 592 -13.11 57.71 -10.07
C ASN A 592 -14.20 58.79 -10.23
N ASN A 593 -15.46 58.42 -10.47
CA ASN A 593 -16.57 59.32 -10.84
C ASN A 593 -16.19 60.27 -12.01
N VAL A 594 -15.51 59.75 -13.04
CA VAL A 594 -15.07 60.56 -14.20
C VAL A 594 -16.22 61.04 -15.08
N GLY A 595 -17.41 60.47 -14.93
CA GLY A 595 -18.65 60.97 -15.54
C GLY A 595 -18.81 60.60 -17.02
N GLU A 596 -20.06 60.65 -17.47
CA GLU A 596 -20.52 59.97 -18.69
C GLU A 596 -19.93 60.52 -20.00
N ASN A 597 -19.46 61.77 -19.98
CA ASN A 597 -18.89 62.43 -21.16
C ASN A 597 -17.35 62.26 -21.29
N SER A 598 -16.69 61.62 -20.32
CA SER A 598 -15.25 61.36 -20.36
C SER A 598 -14.88 60.30 -21.39
N ASP A 599 -13.67 60.39 -21.98
CA ASP A 599 -13.24 59.41 -23.00
C ASP A 599 -12.96 58.02 -22.39
N ARG A 600 -12.69 57.95 -21.09
CA ARG A 600 -12.67 56.70 -20.32
C ARG A 600 -14.06 56.07 -20.24
N TRP A 601 -15.11 56.87 -20.03
CA TRP A 601 -16.49 56.37 -20.04
C TRP A 601 -16.91 55.86 -21.42
N LYS A 602 -16.62 56.62 -22.48
CA LYS A 602 -16.87 56.19 -23.87
C LYS A 602 -16.19 54.85 -24.17
N ARG A 603 -14.89 54.73 -23.85
CA ARG A 603 -14.11 53.49 -24.08
C ARG A 603 -14.62 52.29 -23.28
N ARG A 604 -15.00 52.41 -21.99
CA ARG A 604 -15.53 51.23 -21.26
C ARG A 604 -16.83 50.70 -21.87
N THR A 605 -17.69 51.59 -22.38
CA THR A 605 -18.91 51.20 -23.09
C THR A 605 -18.60 50.61 -24.46
N GLU A 606 -17.72 51.23 -25.25
CA GLU A 606 -17.26 50.71 -26.55
C GLU A 606 -16.66 49.30 -26.42
N TYR A 607 -15.75 49.10 -25.47
CA TYR A 607 -15.01 47.85 -25.31
C TYR A 607 -15.95 46.73 -24.83
N THR A 608 -16.88 47.06 -23.93
CA THR A 608 -17.90 46.10 -23.46
C THR A 608 -18.87 45.73 -24.58
N ASN A 609 -19.34 46.72 -25.37
CA ASN A 609 -20.20 46.47 -26.52
C ASN A 609 -19.50 45.61 -27.58
N PHE A 610 -18.20 45.84 -27.83
CA PHE A 610 -17.40 45.01 -28.73
C PHE A 610 -17.33 43.55 -28.24
N MET A 611 -17.05 43.34 -26.95
CA MET A 611 -17.03 42.00 -26.36
C MET A 611 -18.40 41.32 -26.44
N GLN A 612 -19.47 42.01 -26.08
CA GLN A 612 -20.82 41.44 -26.05
C GLN A 612 -21.39 41.08 -27.43
N ASN A 613 -21.04 41.84 -28.48
CA ASN A 613 -21.64 41.68 -29.81
C ASN A 613 -20.72 40.99 -30.84
N ASN A 614 -19.39 41.10 -30.70
CA ASN A 614 -18.45 40.62 -31.71
C ASN A 614 -17.54 39.47 -31.24
N ALA A 615 -17.19 39.39 -29.95
CA ALA A 615 -16.14 38.47 -29.51
C ALA A 615 -16.58 36.98 -29.56
N VAL A 616 -15.74 36.16 -30.20
CA VAL A 616 -15.96 34.73 -30.43
C VAL A 616 -14.97 33.93 -29.60
N LEU A 617 -15.43 32.89 -28.89
CA LEU A 617 -14.51 32.00 -28.17
C LEU A 617 -13.93 30.96 -29.13
N ALA A 618 -12.69 31.18 -29.57
CA ALA A 618 -11.95 30.32 -30.49
C ALA A 618 -10.45 30.59 -30.37
N TYR A 619 -9.62 29.57 -30.58
CA TYR A 619 -8.18 29.79 -30.73
C TYR A 619 -7.93 30.72 -31.93
N PRO A 620 -7.21 31.84 -31.77
CA PRO A 620 -6.85 32.70 -32.89
C PRO A 620 -6.02 31.95 -33.93
N GLU A 621 -6.30 32.25 -35.20
CA GLU A 621 -5.52 31.74 -36.32
C GLU A 621 -4.07 32.19 -36.19
N THR A 622 -3.16 31.24 -36.41
CA THR A 622 -1.72 31.46 -36.37
C THR A 622 -1.07 30.87 -37.61
N ASN A 623 -0.31 31.68 -38.33
CA ASN A 623 0.67 31.20 -39.29
C ASN A 623 1.87 30.66 -38.53
N SER A 624 2.55 29.65 -39.09
CA SER A 624 3.80 29.15 -38.52
C SER A 624 4.91 29.04 -39.56
N LYS A 625 6.11 29.43 -39.17
CA LYS A 625 7.31 29.43 -40.01
C LYS A 625 8.51 28.91 -39.21
N THR A 626 9.61 28.65 -39.88
CA THR A 626 10.85 28.14 -39.28
C THR A 626 11.94 29.19 -39.42
N GLU A 627 12.48 29.67 -38.31
CA GLU A 627 13.47 30.76 -38.27
C GLU A 627 14.66 30.41 -37.38
N THR A 628 15.76 31.17 -37.51
CA THR A 628 16.96 31.06 -36.67
C THR A 628 17.23 32.42 -36.03
N PHE A 629 17.23 32.49 -34.70
CA PHE A 629 17.16 33.75 -33.95
C PHE A 629 17.73 33.64 -32.53
N TYR A 630 17.78 34.77 -31.83
CA TYR A 630 18.06 34.86 -30.39
C TYR A 630 16.79 35.26 -29.64
N SER A 631 16.48 34.59 -28.53
CA SER A 631 15.28 34.87 -27.73
C SER A 631 15.19 36.32 -27.26
N THR A 632 13.96 36.84 -27.18
CA THR A 632 13.63 38.14 -26.58
C THR A 632 13.15 37.98 -25.13
N GLY A 633 12.82 39.08 -24.47
CA GLY A 633 12.31 39.11 -23.08
C GLY A 633 13.38 39.07 -21.99
N TYR A 634 14.53 38.47 -22.26
CA TYR A 634 15.58 38.18 -21.27
C TYR A 634 16.91 38.85 -21.61
N ALA A 635 17.70 39.13 -20.57
CA ALA A 635 19.06 39.69 -20.71
C ALA A 635 20.05 38.62 -21.21
N ASP A 636 19.96 37.40 -20.68
CA ASP A 636 20.54 36.23 -21.34
C ASP A 636 19.68 35.88 -22.56
N ARG A 637 20.32 35.72 -23.73
CA ARG A 637 19.63 35.38 -24.98
C ARG A 637 20.06 34.02 -25.46
N LYS A 638 19.14 33.05 -25.39
CA LYS A 638 19.31 31.69 -25.88
C LYS A 638 19.17 31.70 -27.40
N TYR A 639 20.08 30.99 -28.07
CA TYR A 639 20.09 30.84 -29.53
C TYR A 639 19.19 29.67 -29.93
N TYR A 640 18.35 29.90 -30.94
CA TYR A 640 17.45 28.90 -31.52
C TYR A 640 17.76 28.81 -33.02
N SER A 641 17.98 27.60 -33.52
CA SER A 641 18.20 27.35 -34.95
C SER A 641 17.11 26.45 -35.51
N ASN A 642 16.54 26.86 -36.64
CA ASN A 642 15.41 26.20 -37.29
C ASN A 642 14.24 25.92 -36.33
N GLN A 643 13.98 26.86 -35.42
CA GLN A 643 12.87 26.76 -34.48
C GLN A 643 11.57 27.14 -35.17
N LYS A 644 10.52 26.34 -34.94
CA LYS A 644 9.17 26.70 -35.37
C LYS A 644 8.65 27.84 -34.50
N VAL A 645 8.26 28.94 -35.13
CA VAL A 645 7.62 30.09 -34.47
C VAL A 645 6.21 30.31 -35.04
N ILE A 646 5.35 30.91 -34.23
CA ILE A 646 3.98 31.26 -34.60
C ILE A 646 3.79 32.78 -34.69
N GLU A 647 2.89 33.21 -35.57
CA GLU A 647 2.45 34.60 -35.69
C GLU A 647 0.92 34.62 -35.85
N THR A 648 0.24 35.45 -35.06
CA THR A 648 -1.21 35.67 -35.18
C THR A 648 -1.54 36.19 -36.58
N VAL A 649 -2.56 35.62 -37.24
CA VAL A 649 -2.98 36.06 -38.58
C VAL A 649 -3.66 37.43 -38.50
N GLU A 650 -3.24 38.35 -39.36
CA GLU A 650 -3.61 39.76 -39.30
C GLU A 650 -4.88 39.99 -40.14
N ASN A 651 -6.05 39.68 -39.56
CA ASN A 651 -7.34 39.89 -40.20
C ASN A 651 -8.44 40.26 -39.18
N THR A 652 -9.49 40.92 -39.65
CA THR A 652 -10.58 41.45 -38.80
C THR A 652 -11.38 40.38 -38.06
N GLU A 653 -11.53 39.17 -38.63
CA GLU A 653 -12.24 38.08 -37.96
C GLU A 653 -11.39 37.53 -36.79
N ASN A 654 -10.08 37.44 -36.98
CA ASN A 654 -9.15 36.97 -35.96
C ASN A 654 -9.06 37.92 -34.76
N GLU A 655 -9.23 39.22 -34.98
CA GLU A 655 -9.31 40.22 -33.89
C GLU A 655 -10.51 40.05 -32.96
N TYR A 656 -11.54 39.30 -33.38
CA TYR A 656 -12.69 38.95 -32.55
C TYR A 656 -12.46 37.67 -31.74
N LYS A 657 -11.42 36.87 -32.05
CA LYS A 657 -11.19 35.56 -31.44
C LYS A 657 -10.51 35.73 -30.07
N VAL A 658 -11.14 35.19 -29.04
CA VAL A 658 -10.58 35.03 -27.70
C VAL A 658 -10.27 33.56 -27.50
N SER A 659 -9.01 33.24 -27.26
CA SER A 659 -8.59 31.88 -26.96
C SER A 659 -9.34 31.32 -25.74
N PRO A 660 -9.86 30.07 -25.78
CA PRO A 660 -10.57 29.47 -24.65
C PRO A 660 -9.74 29.40 -23.36
N ASN A 661 -8.42 29.33 -23.50
CA ASN A 661 -7.46 29.15 -22.43
C ASN A 661 -6.09 29.69 -22.89
N PHE A 662 -5.68 30.85 -22.37
CA PHE A 662 -4.41 31.49 -22.75
C PHE A 662 -3.69 32.12 -21.57
N MET A 663 -2.37 32.20 -21.66
CA MET A 663 -1.51 32.85 -20.68
C MET A 663 -0.93 34.13 -21.25
N LEU A 664 -1.06 35.23 -20.50
CA LEU A 664 -0.37 36.50 -20.72
C LEU A 664 1.01 36.46 -20.02
N ALA A 665 2.05 36.87 -20.74
CA ALA A 665 3.40 37.05 -20.19
C ALA A 665 3.41 37.99 -18.98
N SER A 666 4.38 37.88 -18.07
CA SER A 666 4.47 38.79 -16.91
C SER A 666 4.85 40.22 -17.31
N GLN A 667 4.94 41.15 -16.35
CA GLN A 667 5.41 42.51 -16.61
C GLN A 667 6.86 42.54 -17.15
N ALA A 668 7.69 41.52 -16.85
CA ALA A 668 9.02 41.35 -17.43
C ALA A 668 8.97 41.12 -18.96
N GLY A 669 7.87 40.55 -19.46
CA GLY A 669 7.60 40.37 -20.88
C GLY A 669 7.09 41.60 -21.63
N MET A 670 7.15 42.79 -21.02
CA MET A 670 6.81 44.04 -21.70
C MET A 670 8.04 44.65 -22.39
N ASN A 671 7.93 44.96 -23.68
CA ASN A 671 8.96 45.75 -24.38
C ASN A 671 8.68 47.26 -24.35
N SER A 672 9.73 48.07 -24.47
CA SER A 672 9.64 49.54 -24.48
C SER A 672 8.73 50.04 -25.62
N PRO A 673 7.89 51.08 -25.42
CA PRO A 673 7.00 51.58 -26.46
C PRO A 673 7.72 51.95 -27.76
N SER A 674 7.13 51.59 -28.90
CA SER A 674 7.62 51.96 -30.24
C SER A 674 6.47 52.04 -31.24
N SER A 675 6.63 52.88 -32.25
CA SER A 675 5.75 53.02 -33.42
C SER A 675 5.95 51.93 -34.48
N ILE A 676 7.03 51.15 -34.40
CA ILE A 676 7.35 50.10 -35.39
C ILE A 676 6.64 48.80 -34.99
N TYR A 677 5.56 48.47 -35.69
CA TYR A 677 4.73 47.29 -35.45
C TYR A 677 5.50 45.97 -35.61
N ASP A 678 6.30 45.81 -36.67
CA ASP A 678 7.02 44.55 -36.94
C ASP A 678 7.96 44.14 -35.81
N ASN A 679 8.59 45.11 -35.14
CA ASN A 679 9.43 44.88 -33.97
C ASN A 679 8.65 44.29 -32.77
N LYS A 680 7.32 44.44 -32.73
CA LYS A 680 6.44 43.89 -31.69
C LYS A 680 6.03 42.46 -32.01
N LYS A 681 5.63 42.23 -33.26
CA LYS A 681 5.36 40.90 -33.83
C LYS A 681 6.58 39.99 -33.72
N GLU A 682 7.75 40.52 -34.06
CA GLU A 682 9.04 39.84 -33.88
C GLU A 682 9.40 39.63 -32.41
N PHE A 683 9.15 40.63 -31.54
CA PHE A 683 9.39 40.46 -30.11
C PHE A 683 8.58 39.29 -29.55
N CYS A 684 7.30 39.13 -29.91
CA CYS A 684 6.49 38.04 -29.37
C CYS A 684 6.84 36.66 -29.94
N ARG A 685 7.07 36.51 -31.25
CA ARG A 685 7.39 35.19 -31.83
C ARG A 685 8.73 34.61 -31.32
N HIS A 686 9.64 35.47 -30.87
CA HIS A 686 10.92 35.12 -30.25
C HIS A 686 10.90 35.13 -28.70
N TYR A 687 9.78 35.47 -28.07
CA TYR A 687 9.68 35.61 -26.61
C TYR A 687 9.72 34.24 -25.92
N ARG A 688 10.33 34.18 -24.74
CA ARG A 688 10.30 33.03 -23.83
C ARG A 688 10.10 33.52 -22.40
N GLU A 689 9.60 32.67 -21.51
CA GLU A 689 9.53 32.97 -20.08
C GLU A 689 9.76 31.72 -19.22
N TYR A 690 10.26 31.89 -17.99
CA TYR A 690 10.39 30.82 -17.00
C TYR A 690 9.45 31.06 -15.82
N THR A 691 8.85 29.99 -15.27
CA THR A 691 8.23 30.06 -13.94
C THR A 691 9.29 30.25 -12.85
N GLU A 692 8.87 30.66 -11.65
CA GLU A 692 9.71 30.73 -10.45
C GLU A 692 10.27 29.34 -10.06
N ASP A 693 9.55 28.26 -10.41
CA ASP A 693 9.98 26.86 -10.29
C ASP A 693 10.88 26.37 -11.44
N GLY A 694 11.20 27.23 -12.43
CA GLY A 694 12.16 26.95 -13.50
C GLY A 694 11.61 26.28 -14.78
N ILE A 695 10.29 26.20 -14.95
CA ILE A 695 9.66 25.64 -16.16
C ILE A 695 9.79 26.64 -17.32
N GLU A 696 10.40 26.24 -18.45
CA GLU A 696 10.55 27.09 -19.65
C GLU A 696 9.30 27.05 -20.55
N TYR A 697 8.69 28.21 -20.79
CA TYR A 697 7.69 28.45 -21.84
C TYR A 697 8.39 29.05 -23.06
N GLY A 698 8.66 28.20 -24.04
CA GLY A 698 9.73 28.37 -25.03
C GLY A 698 9.44 29.38 -26.14
N ALA A 699 10.50 29.79 -26.83
CA ALA A 699 10.38 30.66 -28.00
C ALA A 699 9.65 29.95 -29.14
N GLY A 700 8.69 30.66 -29.75
CA GLY A 700 7.77 30.11 -30.74
C GLY A 700 6.44 29.58 -30.19
N GLU A 701 6.22 29.57 -28.87
CA GLU A 701 4.89 29.34 -28.26
C GLU A 701 4.06 30.63 -28.11
N TRP A 702 4.72 31.79 -28.18
CA TRP A 702 4.13 33.10 -27.88
C TRP A 702 3.78 33.86 -29.16
N ARG A 703 2.69 34.62 -29.11
CA ARG A 703 2.11 35.38 -30.23
C ARG A 703 1.63 36.78 -29.81
N MET A 704 1.23 37.57 -30.80
CA MET A 704 0.52 38.84 -30.57
C MET A 704 -0.89 38.56 -30.00
N PRO A 705 -1.36 39.33 -29.00
CA PRO A 705 -2.75 39.24 -28.56
C PRO A 705 -3.70 39.80 -29.62
N THR A 706 -4.94 39.31 -29.61
CA THR A 706 -6.04 39.92 -30.37
C THR A 706 -6.63 41.11 -29.61
N LYS A 707 -7.36 41.99 -30.32
CA LYS A 707 -8.14 43.08 -29.73
C LYS A 707 -9.15 42.57 -28.68
N ALA A 708 -9.83 41.46 -28.97
CA ALA A 708 -10.74 40.83 -28.01
C ALA A 708 -10.01 40.33 -26.76
N GLU A 709 -8.81 39.75 -26.88
CA GLU A 709 -8.00 39.31 -25.74
C GLU A 709 -7.54 40.49 -24.86
N LEU A 710 -7.11 41.62 -25.43
CA LEU A 710 -6.78 42.80 -24.63
C LEU A 710 -8.01 43.46 -24.00
N TYR A 711 -9.14 43.53 -24.72
CA TYR A 711 -10.41 44.05 -24.17
C TYR A 711 -10.89 43.19 -23.00
N LEU A 712 -10.78 41.86 -23.08
CA LEU A 712 -11.06 40.91 -21.99
C LEU A 712 -10.25 41.28 -20.73
N ILE A 713 -8.92 41.41 -20.87
CA ILE A 713 -8.01 41.67 -19.75
C ILE A 713 -8.30 43.03 -19.11
N ASP A 714 -8.39 44.10 -19.91
CA ASP A 714 -8.52 45.46 -19.39
C ASP A 714 -9.88 45.72 -18.74
N ILE A 715 -10.96 45.10 -19.27
CA ILE A 715 -12.28 45.13 -18.64
C ILE A 715 -12.25 44.43 -17.28
N LEU A 716 -11.72 43.20 -17.20
CA LEU A 716 -11.69 42.44 -15.94
C LEU A 716 -10.87 43.13 -14.85
N GLN A 717 -9.69 43.68 -15.17
CA GLN A 717 -8.93 44.43 -14.16
C GLN A 717 -9.69 45.69 -13.69
N ASN A 718 -10.49 46.33 -14.54
CA ASN A 718 -11.27 47.50 -14.16
C ASN A 718 -12.61 47.19 -13.43
N VAL A 719 -13.21 46.01 -13.61
CA VAL A 719 -14.39 45.59 -12.83
C VAL A 719 -14.05 45.55 -11.33
N LYS A 720 -14.86 46.20 -10.48
CA LYS A 720 -14.67 46.37 -9.02
C LYS A 720 -14.70 45.06 -8.28
N ARG A 721 -15.65 44.17 -8.62
CA ARG A 721 -15.82 42.85 -7.98
C ARG A 721 -14.75 41.83 -8.37
N CYS A 722 -14.02 42.03 -9.47
CA CYS A 722 -12.94 41.12 -9.85
C CYS A 722 -11.78 41.28 -8.86
N ASP A 723 -11.18 40.18 -8.41
CA ASP A 723 -10.10 40.18 -7.41
C ASP A 723 -8.78 40.66 -8.02
N VAL A 724 -8.45 40.19 -9.24
CA VAL A 724 -7.17 40.48 -9.90
C VAL A 724 -7.12 41.90 -10.47
N LYS A 725 -6.00 42.60 -10.24
CA LYS A 725 -5.74 43.99 -10.66
C LYS A 725 -4.33 44.17 -11.23
N LYS A 726 -4.09 45.29 -11.91
CA LYS A 726 -2.78 45.74 -12.40
C LYS A 726 -2.08 44.69 -13.28
N ILE A 727 -2.83 44.13 -14.22
CA ILE A 727 -2.37 43.13 -15.17
C ILE A 727 -1.66 43.82 -16.34
N LEU A 728 -2.26 44.91 -16.82
CA LEU A 728 -1.75 45.80 -17.87
C LEU A 728 -1.70 47.23 -17.32
N GLU A 729 -0.52 47.73 -16.96
CA GLU A 729 -0.33 49.07 -16.35
C GLU A 729 0.12 50.17 -17.35
N GLY A 730 0.65 49.81 -18.53
CA GLY A 730 1.03 50.74 -19.60
C GLY A 730 -0.16 51.52 -20.22
N GLY A 731 0.11 52.68 -20.81
CA GLY A 731 -0.90 53.53 -21.47
C GLY A 731 -1.63 52.85 -22.63
N ALA A 732 -0.90 52.15 -23.48
CA ALA A 732 -1.45 51.45 -24.64
C ALA A 732 -0.58 50.26 -25.10
N TYR A 733 -1.21 49.29 -25.76
CA TYR A 733 -0.57 48.06 -26.24
C TYR A 733 -0.96 47.72 -27.69
N TRP A 734 -0.03 47.11 -28.43
CA TRP A 734 -0.25 46.62 -29.79
C TRP A 734 -1.02 45.29 -29.83
N VAL A 735 -1.86 45.12 -30.86
CA VAL A 735 -2.57 43.88 -31.22
C VAL A 735 -2.24 43.45 -32.65
N ALA A 736 -2.57 42.21 -33.04
CA ALA A 736 -2.13 41.59 -34.29
C ALA A 736 -2.55 42.32 -35.59
N ASN A 737 -3.72 42.95 -35.65
CA ASN A 737 -4.18 43.69 -36.82
C ASN A 737 -3.64 45.14 -36.85
N THR A 738 -2.33 45.32 -36.67
CA THR A 738 -1.60 46.62 -36.73
C THR A 738 -2.23 47.77 -35.92
N ASN A 739 -3.00 47.47 -34.88
CA ASN A 739 -3.77 48.45 -34.11
C ASN A 739 -3.19 48.62 -32.70
N ILE A 740 -3.46 49.77 -32.08
CA ILE A 740 -3.11 50.08 -30.69
C ILE A 740 -4.39 50.15 -29.86
N VAL A 741 -4.43 49.42 -28.74
CA VAL A 741 -5.50 49.47 -27.74
C VAL A 741 -5.05 50.35 -26.56
N ILE A 742 -5.85 51.38 -26.26
CA ILE A 742 -5.64 52.33 -25.17
C ILE A 742 -6.27 51.76 -23.89
N MET A 743 -5.54 51.69 -22.77
CA MET A 743 -6.11 51.17 -21.53
C MET A 743 -7.12 52.13 -20.88
N LEU A 744 -8.07 51.57 -20.14
CA LEU A 744 -9.12 52.29 -19.41
C LEU A 744 -8.60 53.00 -18.16
N ASP A 745 -7.62 52.43 -17.46
CA ASP A 745 -7.03 52.97 -16.22
C ASP A 745 -5.50 52.83 -16.20
N PRO A 746 -4.79 53.53 -17.11
CA PRO A 746 -3.36 53.39 -17.27
C PRO A 746 -2.58 54.09 -16.16
N ARG A 747 -1.42 53.51 -15.80
CA ARG A 747 -0.45 54.12 -14.86
C ARG A 747 0.50 55.12 -15.54
N THR A 748 0.56 55.10 -16.87
CA THR A 748 1.43 55.93 -17.71
C THR A 748 0.60 56.67 -18.76
N SER A 749 1.15 57.69 -19.40
CA SER A 749 0.43 58.47 -20.41
C SER A 749 0.08 57.64 -21.65
N ASN A 750 -1.11 57.89 -22.21
CA ASN A 750 -1.56 57.26 -23.45
C ASN A 750 -0.77 57.79 -24.65
N ASN A 751 -0.52 56.92 -25.62
CA ASN A 751 0.05 57.28 -26.91
C ASN A 751 -0.56 56.40 -28.02
N GLU A 752 -1.25 57.04 -28.95
CA GLU A 752 -1.98 56.38 -30.05
C GLU A 752 -1.09 56.05 -31.26
N THR A 753 0.21 56.39 -31.19
CA THR A 753 1.20 56.21 -32.27
C THR A 753 2.39 55.34 -31.88
N SER A 754 2.54 54.98 -30.60
CA SER A 754 3.67 54.21 -30.08
C SER A 754 3.29 53.50 -28.79
N ALA A 755 3.24 52.16 -28.84
CA ALA A 755 2.77 51.32 -27.75
C ALA A 755 3.76 50.20 -27.40
N ALA A 756 3.58 49.58 -26.23
CA ALA A 756 4.27 48.36 -25.84
C ALA A 756 3.56 47.12 -26.44
N VAL A 757 4.10 45.92 -26.22
CA VAL A 757 3.34 44.67 -26.39
C VAL A 757 3.49 43.81 -25.14
N ARG A 758 2.46 43.02 -24.84
CA ARG A 758 2.49 41.91 -23.89
C ARG A 758 1.99 40.67 -24.62
N CYS A 759 2.86 39.69 -24.75
CA CYS A 759 2.62 38.52 -25.57
C CYS A 759 1.69 37.53 -24.84
N VAL A 760 0.98 36.73 -25.62
CA VAL A 760 0.12 35.65 -25.11
C VAL A 760 0.53 34.31 -25.73
N ARG A 761 0.27 33.20 -25.02
CA ARG A 761 0.41 31.83 -25.53
C ARG A 761 -0.88 31.04 -25.29
N ASP A 762 -1.26 30.24 -26.28
CA ASP A 762 -2.45 29.37 -26.20
C ASP A 762 -2.12 28.10 -25.42
N ILE A 763 -2.97 27.74 -24.45
CA ILE A 763 -2.86 26.51 -23.66
C ILE A 763 -3.94 25.54 -24.16
N LYS A 764 -3.53 24.62 -25.03
CA LYS A 764 -4.41 23.71 -25.79
C LYS A 764 -4.79 22.44 -25.04
#